data_AF-A0A9P9YRI6-F1
#
_entry.id   AF-A0A9P9YRI6-F1
#
_cell.length_a   1.000
_cell.length_b   1.000
_cell.length_c   1.000
_cell.angle_alpha   90.00
_cell.angle_beta   90.00
_cell.angle_gamma   90.00
#
_symmetry.space_group_name_H-M   'P 1'
#
loop_
_entity.id
_entity.type
_entity.pdbx_description
1 polymer ?
#
loop_
_entity_poly.entity_id
_entity_poly.type
_entity_poly.pdbx_seq_one_letter_code
_entity_poly.pdbx_strand_id
1 'polypeptide(L)'
;MDTLPDEYVAKLDQCQDQECLVVGKMDRSSRRRHDHEAMSMAAAHVVVATTAGKPKPPKPPKPEGKKLRKKLTECEQENQSMAQAIQDKNQEIFALKKSVDSLNEVLNSVPIDELRCNSSIASTKILELSKKNRQMRAELEQLKNRLAKKDGQIEKMEKELRQHDEKLQQNQDLLKKGCSPEELQAKINSMQQKLFETRNKNTELQTQLKLAQKCLQHEMGESCNINILANNLNQANWRGRAQQIITLTQKVQELKARLESYEDRAADRAEYAPVPLGCDLDLVSGNRSHYASSERLGGGDGGTTTASFDRFTPGVRKSEILHRAKVESLEKEILSLQAQLEEQRGKTLALKVRNKTLNEDMNKYKMRFNELEEQTDFNGVNINTMNDKLNRQRIQFEGRLDDMRSEMIRVTEERDLSRRQMEELSGMHLELQTVVKQKDVAMASLQEKIKKLEMDLRALSGGFLFSCREFRKEEFVGILDALEVEKNQLMLLTKTLGERLETERTKNDAAQEQIGKLKSRISRLEVKIRDLEKELDVQSDKKKRTQRMADYASSLSRTSLNGSIGSFSFENQSQYQSINTLSSSGQSEPRIEDLKNHLELANEKITMLTEKLDYVTEEKRADAKLFEETMNNSKTIILDTIKAAREGGIPSSINSEQTASESSIH
;
A
#
# COMPACT_ATOMS: atom_id res chain seq x y z
N MET A 1 33.00 36.27 55.91
CA MET A 1 33.07 35.75 54.53
C MET A 1 31.72 35.98 53.83
N ASP A 2 31.19 37.21 53.77
CA ASP A 2 31.68 38.45 53.12
C ASP A 2 31.27 38.49 51.63
N THR A 3 30.61 39.54 51.11
CA THR A 3 30.21 40.81 51.73
C THR A 3 28.99 41.42 51.04
N LEU A 4 28.09 42.01 51.82
CA LEU A 4 27.22 43.13 51.44
C LEU A 4 28.12 44.39 51.21
N PRO A 5 27.71 45.48 50.51
CA PRO A 5 26.43 46.14 50.82
C PRO A 5 25.69 46.95 49.70
N ASP A 6 24.38 47.20 49.96
CA ASP A 6 23.66 48.49 49.91
C ASP A 6 23.52 49.34 48.61
N GLU A 7 22.67 50.39 48.51
CA GLU A 7 21.90 51.16 49.54
C GLU A 7 20.60 51.78 48.95
N TYR A 8 19.50 51.87 49.75
CA TYR A 8 18.56 53.02 49.97
C TYR A 8 17.84 53.74 48.78
N VAL A 9 16.84 54.65 48.90
CA VAL A 9 15.68 55.05 49.79
C VAL A 9 14.84 56.08 48.94
N ALA A 10 13.56 56.45 49.10
CA ALA A 10 12.54 56.54 50.19
C ALA A 10 11.15 56.05 49.68
N LYS A 11 10.02 55.93 50.42
CA LYS A 11 9.51 56.36 51.75
C LYS A 11 8.77 57.72 51.83
N LEU A 12 7.64 57.73 52.56
CA LEU A 12 6.70 58.83 52.94
C LEU A 12 5.77 59.43 51.85
N ASP A 13 4.57 59.97 52.16
CA ASP A 13 3.52 59.59 53.16
C ASP A 13 2.24 60.46 53.00
N GLN A 14 1.25 60.28 53.90
CA GLN A 14 0.00 61.08 54.11
C GLN A 14 -1.14 60.78 53.11
N CYS A 15 -2.37 60.43 53.51
CA CYS A 15 -3.35 61.03 54.45
C CYS A 15 -4.00 62.31 53.88
N GLN A 16 -5.30 62.60 54.04
CA GLN A 16 -6.23 62.22 55.13
C GLN A 16 -7.66 61.82 54.66
N ASP A 17 -8.35 61.23 55.64
CA ASP A 17 -9.80 61.10 55.94
C ASP A 17 -10.72 62.22 55.39
N GLN A 18 -12.05 62.07 55.25
CA GLN A 18 -13.01 61.83 56.33
C GLN A 18 -14.44 61.44 55.85
N GLU A 19 -15.30 61.08 56.81
CA GLU A 19 -16.68 60.58 56.66
C GLU A 19 -17.73 61.66 56.32
N CYS A 20 -18.89 61.28 55.75
CA CYS A 20 -20.14 61.06 56.52
C CYS A 20 -21.38 60.84 55.60
N LEU A 21 -22.51 60.46 56.21
CA LEU A 21 -23.82 60.19 55.62
C LEU A 21 -24.64 61.49 55.44
N VAL A 22 -25.60 61.52 54.50
CA VAL A 22 -27.03 61.86 54.78
C VAL A 22 -27.94 61.68 53.56
N VAL A 23 -29.19 61.29 53.88
CA VAL A 23 -30.38 61.07 53.05
C VAL A 23 -30.82 62.31 52.23
N GLY A 24 -31.36 62.14 51.01
CA GLY A 24 -32.46 63.03 50.57
C GLY A 24 -32.79 63.23 49.09
N LYS A 25 -33.76 62.45 48.58
CA LYS A 25 -34.82 62.83 47.59
C LYS A 25 -34.46 63.21 46.13
N MET A 26 -35.37 62.76 45.24
CA MET A 26 -35.67 63.30 43.90
C MET A 26 -36.22 64.76 44.00
N ASP A 27 -36.42 65.55 42.94
CA ASP A 27 -36.95 65.22 41.61
C ASP A 27 -36.82 66.40 40.60
N ARG A 28 -36.83 66.11 39.27
CA ARG A 28 -37.01 67.04 38.11
C ARG A 28 -35.98 68.21 37.94
N SER A 29 -35.68 68.75 36.74
CA SER A 29 -36.39 68.73 35.45
C SER A 29 -35.51 69.04 34.22
N SER A 30 -35.82 68.38 33.09
CA SER A 30 -35.75 68.83 31.68
C SER A 30 -34.81 69.97 31.18
N ARG A 31 -34.08 69.61 30.10
CA ARG A 31 -33.92 70.32 28.82
C ARG A 31 -33.28 71.73 28.78
N ARG A 32 -32.23 71.85 27.97
CA ARG A 32 -32.30 72.45 26.61
C ARG A 32 -31.14 72.00 25.71
N ARG A 33 -31.37 72.02 24.39
CA ARG A 33 -30.34 71.93 23.33
C ARG A 33 -30.10 73.34 22.79
N HIS A 34 -28.86 73.68 22.40
CA HIS A 34 -28.50 73.81 20.98
C HIS A 34 -27.00 74.17 20.80
N ASP A 35 -26.57 74.00 19.56
CA ASP A 35 -25.28 74.35 18.94
C ASP A 35 -25.05 75.89 18.98
N HIS A 36 -23.87 76.47 18.73
CA HIS A 36 -22.95 76.26 17.60
C HIS A 36 -21.51 76.73 17.91
N GLU A 37 -20.60 76.55 16.95
CA GLU A 37 -19.21 77.03 16.98
C GLU A 37 -19.07 78.56 16.84
N ALA A 38 -18.01 79.13 17.42
CA ALA A 38 -17.30 80.29 16.85
C ALA A 38 -15.86 80.46 17.41
N MET A 39 -14.92 80.62 16.47
CA MET A 39 -13.60 81.30 16.55
C MET A 39 -13.10 81.87 17.90
N SER A 40 -11.85 81.59 18.25
CA SER A 40 -10.72 82.48 17.88
C SER A 40 -9.35 82.02 18.45
N MET A 41 -8.27 82.17 17.68
CA MET A 41 -6.90 82.18 18.22
C MET A 41 -6.43 83.63 18.39
N ALA A 42 -5.91 83.98 19.57
CA ALA A 42 -5.20 85.23 19.81
C ALA A 42 -3.99 84.97 20.72
N ALA A 43 -2.80 85.37 20.28
CA ALA A 43 -1.57 85.25 21.06
C ALA A 43 -1.32 86.51 21.90
N ALA A 44 -0.77 86.35 23.10
CA ALA A 44 -0.38 87.46 23.97
C ALA A 44 1.15 87.53 24.11
N HIS A 45 1.74 88.61 23.60
CA HIS A 45 3.15 88.95 23.84
C HIS A 45 3.30 89.66 25.20
N VAL A 46 4.37 89.37 25.93
CA VAL A 46 4.87 90.19 27.05
C VAL A 46 6.36 90.43 26.85
N VAL A 47 6.84 91.64 27.16
CA VAL A 47 8.20 92.12 26.85
C VAL A 47 8.79 92.88 28.05
N VAL A 48 10.00 92.50 28.49
CA VAL A 48 10.89 93.29 29.36
C VAL A 48 12.35 93.03 28.95
N ALA A 49 13.19 94.06 29.00
CA ALA A 49 14.64 94.03 28.68
C ALA A 49 15.35 95.21 29.40
N THR A 50 16.68 95.40 29.42
CA THR A 50 17.80 94.82 28.64
C THR A 50 19.05 94.65 29.54
N THR A 51 20.13 94.04 29.04
CA THR A 51 21.51 94.61 29.05
C THR A 51 22.47 93.74 28.22
N ALA A 52 23.70 94.21 27.94
CA ALA A 52 24.49 93.75 26.79
C ALA A 52 25.90 93.20 27.12
N GLY A 53 26.41 92.31 26.24
CA GLY A 53 27.80 91.84 26.22
C GLY A 53 28.16 91.08 24.92
N LYS A 54 29.36 91.31 24.38
CA LYS A 54 29.93 90.68 23.16
C LYS A 54 31.37 90.21 23.47
N PRO A 55 32.03 89.37 22.64
CA PRO A 55 31.50 88.27 21.81
C PRO A 55 32.36 86.96 21.88
N LYS A 56 31.81 85.78 21.59
CA LYS A 56 32.61 84.60 21.16
C LYS A 56 31.74 83.54 20.44
N PRO A 57 32.19 82.94 19.31
CA PRO A 57 31.39 81.97 18.55
C PRO A 57 31.65 80.49 18.94
N PRO A 58 30.61 79.64 18.99
CA PRO A 58 30.79 78.18 19.11
C PRO A 58 30.00 77.36 18.07
N LYS A 59 30.74 76.80 17.09
CA LYS A 59 30.62 75.48 16.42
C LYS A 59 29.26 74.95 15.86
N PRO A 60 29.29 74.14 14.78
CA PRO A 60 28.09 73.47 14.22
C PRO A 60 27.51 72.40 15.17
N PRO A 61 26.22 72.04 15.03
CA PRO A 61 25.52 71.16 15.97
C PRO A 61 25.99 69.70 15.94
N LYS A 62 26.20 69.12 17.13
CA LYS A 62 26.56 67.70 17.33
C LYS A 62 25.40 66.75 16.98
N PRO A 63 25.67 65.46 16.66
CA PRO A 63 24.64 64.48 16.27
C PRO A 63 23.54 64.21 17.32
N GLU A 64 23.84 64.41 18.61
CA GLU A 64 22.95 64.12 19.74
C GLU A 64 21.66 64.94 19.70
N GLY A 65 21.73 66.18 19.20
CA GLY A 65 20.58 67.07 19.04
C GLY A 65 19.53 66.58 18.03
N LYS A 66 19.87 65.61 17.17
CA LYS A 66 18.88 64.91 16.32
C LYS A 66 18.19 63.77 17.08
N LYS A 67 18.93 63.02 17.91
CA LYS A 67 18.38 61.92 18.73
C LYS A 67 17.40 62.44 19.78
N LEU A 68 17.72 63.55 20.44
CA LEU A 68 16.85 64.17 21.45
C LEU A 68 15.56 64.73 20.82
N ARG A 69 15.63 65.38 19.65
CA ARG A 69 14.43 65.81 18.91
C ARG A 69 13.56 64.63 18.48
N LYS A 70 14.16 63.52 18.00
CA LYS A 70 13.41 62.31 17.63
C LYS A 70 12.64 61.75 18.83
N LYS A 71 13.29 61.64 20.00
CA LYS A 71 12.64 61.21 21.24
C LYS A 71 11.52 62.15 21.71
N LEU A 72 11.69 63.46 21.53
CA LEU A 72 10.63 64.42 21.82
C LEU A 72 9.41 64.19 20.90
N THR A 73 9.63 64.08 19.58
CA THR A 73 8.54 63.82 18.63
C THR A 73 7.89 62.44 18.81
N GLU A 74 8.66 61.43 19.25
CA GLU A 74 8.13 60.10 19.61
C GLU A 74 7.21 60.19 20.83
N CYS A 75 7.62 60.92 21.87
CA CYS A 75 6.80 61.14 23.07
C CYS A 75 5.59 62.04 22.82
N GLU A 76 5.69 63.04 21.95
CA GLU A 76 4.56 63.86 21.50
C GLU A 76 3.54 63.02 20.72
N GLN A 77 4.00 62.12 19.84
CA GLN A 77 3.15 61.21 19.09
C GLN A 77 2.51 60.13 19.99
N GLU A 78 3.24 59.61 20.97
CA GLU A 78 2.72 58.67 21.98
C GLU A 78 1.65 59.34 22.86
N ASN A 79 1.88 60.57 23.31
CA ASN A 79 0.87 61.35 24.05
C ASN A 79 -0.38 61.65 23.22
N GLN A 80 -0.24 61.96 21.92
CA GLN A 80 -1.39 62.10 21.01
C GLN A 80 -2.15 60.77 20.85
N SER A 81 -1.44 59.65 20.72
CA SER A 81 -2.05 58.32 20.65
C SER A 81 -2.79 57.94 21.94
N MET A 82 -2.24 58.28 23.10
CA MET A 82 -2.91 58.07 24.40
C MET A 82 -4.14 58.98 24.57
N ALA A 83 -4.05 60.24 24.16
CA ALA A 83 -5.18 61.17 24.19
C ALA A 83 -6.36 60.66 23.33
N GLN A 84 -6.06 60.16 22.12
CA GLN A 84 -7.08 59.55 21.25
C GLN A 84 -7.69 58.29 21.89
N ALA A 85 -6.87 57.37 22.42
CA ALA A 85 -7.38 56.17 23.08
C ALA A 85 -8.27 56.48 24.32
N ILE A 86 -7.94 57.55 25.06
CA ILE A 86 -8.78 58.05 26.15
C ILE A 86 -10.09 58.66 25.63
N GLN A 87 -10.06 59.40 24.52
CA GLN A 87 -11.27 59.93 23.88
C GLN A 87 -12.20 58.79 23.38
N ASP A 88 -11.64 57.75 22.78
CA ASP A 88 -12.39 56.59 22.28
C ASP A 88 -13.01 55.79 23.42
N LYS A 89 -12.25 55.55 24.50
CA LYS A 89 -12.77 54.89 25.71
C LYS A 89 -13.85 55.70 26.43
N ASN A 90 -13.77 57.04 26.41
CA ASN A 90 -14.84 57.89 26.94
C ASN A 90 -16.12 57.82 26.10
N GLN A 91 -16.03 57.67 24.78
CA GLN A 91 -17.19 57.44 23.90
C GLN A 91 -17.82 56.06 24.18
N GLU A 92 -17.03 55.02 24.37
CA GLU A 92 -17.49 53.68 24.77
C GLU A 92 -18.21 53.70 26.13
N ILE A 93 -17.65 54.38 27.13
CA ILE A 93 -18.28 54.58 28.45
C ILE A 93 -19.60 55.35 28.32
N PHE A 94 -19.69 56.36 27.44
CA PHE A 94 -20.92 57.10 27.19
C PHE A 94 -22.00 56.22 26.52
N ALA A 95 -21.62 55.39 25.54
CA ALA A 95 -22.52 54.44 24.90
C ALA A 95 -23.05 53.38 25.89
N LEU A 96 -22.17 52.84 26.74
CA LEU A 96 -22.53 51.88 27.78
C LEU A 96 -23.49 52.49 28.83
N LYS A 97 -23.21 53.70 29.31
CA LYS A 97 -24.13 54.43 30.23
C LYS A 97 -25.51 54.60 29.61
N LYS A 98 -25.59 55.09 28.37
CA LYS A 98 -26.86 55.23 27.64
C LYS A 98 -27.61 53.90 27.47
N SER A 99 -26.88 52.78 27.32
CA SER A 99 -27.49 51.44 27.27
C SER A 99 -28.04 51.00 28.63
N VAL A 100 -27.35 51.32 29.73
CA VAL A 100 -27.83 51.04 31.09
C VAL A 100 -29.05 51.88 31.43
N ASP A 101 -29.03 53.18 31.10
CA ASP A 101 -30.16 54.09 31.31
C ASP A 101 -31.42 53.60 30.58
N SER A 102 -31.28 53.17 29.32
CA SER A 102 -32.38 52.59 28.54
C SER A 102 -32.90 51.27 29.12
N LEU A 103 -32.01 50.40 29.62
CA LEU A 103 -32.42 49.17 30.31
C LEU A 103 -33.17 49.46 31.62
N ASN A 104 -32.78 50.55 32.30
CA ASN A 104 -33.42 51.02 33.52
C ASN A 104 -34.80 51.66 33.25
N GLU A 105 -34.99 52.39 32.14
CA GLU A 105 -36.32 52.84 31.70
C GLU A 105 -37.26 51.65 31.42
N VAL A 106 -36.77 50.59 30.76
CA VAL A 106 -37.54 49.35 30.55
C VAL A 106 -37.88 48.68 31.88
N LEU A 107 -36.93 48.58 32.81
CA LEU A 107 -37.16 47.94 34.11
C LEU A 107 -38.16 48.72 34.99
N ASN A 108 -38.15 50.05 34.94
CA ASN A 108 -39.06 50.90 35.72
C ASN A 108 -40.42 51.16 35.06
N SER A 109 -40.65 50.69 33.83
CA SER A 109 -41.94 50.84 33.12
C SER A 109 -42.84 49.60 33.16
N VAL A 110 -42.40 48.49 33.77
CA VAL A 110 -43.21 47.28 33.99
C VAL A 110 -43.98 47.39 35.32
N PRO A 111 -45.33 47.36 35.33
CA PRO A 111 -46.11 47.38 36.57
C PRO A 111 -45.95 46.09 37.39
N ILE A 112 -45.93 46.25 38.72
CA ILE A 112 -45.60 45.18 39.68
C ILE A 112 -46.55 43.97 39.61
N ASP A 113 -47.79 44.16 39.17
CA ASP A 113 -48.77 43.06 39.09
C ASP A 113 -48.42 41.99 38.04
N GLU A 114 -47.74 42.35 36.94
CA GLU A 114 -47.34 41.38 35.91
C GLU A 114 -46.23 40.42 36.38
N LEU A 115 -45.43 40.80 37.39
CA LEU A 115 -44.42 39.90 37.97
C LEU A 115 -45.05 38.63 38.56
N ARG A 116 -46.34 38.67 38.97
CA ARG A 116 -47.05 37.49 39.48
C ARG A 116 -47.28 36.45 38.38
N CYS A 117 -47.47 36.87 37.12
CA CYS A 117 -47.68 35.98 35.98
C CYS A 117 -46.42 35.16 35.62
N ASN A 118 -45.22 35.71 35.86
CA ASN A 118 -43.95 35.02 35.62
C ASN A 118 -43.80 33.73 36.47
N SER A 119 -44.47 33.64 37.63
CA SER A 119 -44.48 32.42 38.44
C SER A 119 -45.14 31.22 37.72
N SER A 120 -46.17 31.48 36.90
CA SER A 120 -46.85 30.46 36.09
C SER A 120 -45.95 29.95 34.95
N ILE A 121 -45.28 30.89 34.26
CA ILE A 121 -44.35 30.58 33.16
C ILE A 121 -43.14 29.79 33.70
N ALA A 122 -42.54 30.24 34.81
CA ALA A 122 -41.45 29.54 35.48
C ALA A 122 -41.86 28.14 35.95
N SER A 123 -43.02 28.00 36.60
CA SER A 123 -43.54 26.69 37.06
C SER A 123 -43.76 25.74 35.89
N THR A 124 -44.36 26.23 34.79
CA THR A 124 -44.55 25.47 33.55
C THR A 124 -43.22 25.02 32.98
N LYS A 125 -42.21 25.90 32.92
CA LYS A 125 -40.88 25.57 32.39
C LYS A 125 -40.12 24.59 33.28
N ILE A 126 -40.22 24.70 34.60
CA ILE A 126 -39.66 23.73 35.56
C ILE A 126 -40.30 22.34 35.34
N LEU A 127 -41.60 22.29 35.09
CA LEU A 127 -42.34 21.04 34.86
C LEU A 127 -42.02 20.42 33.49
N GLU A 128 -41.88 21.23 32.43
CA GLU A 128 -41.33 20.80 31.13
C GLU A 128 -39.90 20.26 31.24
N LEU A 129 -39.00 21.00 31.89
CA LEU A 129 -37.61 20.60 32.08
C LEU A 129 -37.52 19.34 32.93
N SER A 130 -38.39 19.18 33.94
CA SER A 130 -38.50 17.95 34.73
C SER A 130 -38.98 16.75 33.90
N LYS A 131 -39.98 16.94 33.03
CA LYS A 131 -40.41 15.91 32.06
C LYS A 131 -39.27 15.56 31.09
N LYS A 132 -38.58 16.55 30.53
CA LYS A 132 -37.43 16.34 29.64
C LYS A 132 -36.26 15.66 30.36
N ASN A 133 -35.99 15.98 31.62
CA ASN A 133 -34.94 15.32 32.41
C ASN A 133 -35.28 13.83 32.67
N ARG A 134 -36.55 13.50 32.97
CA ARG A 134 -37.01 12.11 33.08
C ARG A 134 -36.92 11.37 31.74
N GLN A 135 -37.32 12.01 30.64
CA GLN A 135 -37.24 11.44 29.29
C GLN A 135 -35.78 11.17 28.88
N MET A 136 -34.88 12.15 29.01
CA MET A 136 -33.45 11.98 28.71
C MET A 136 -32.79 10.91 29.58
N ARG A 137 -33.23 10.71 30.83
CA ARG A 137 -32.76 9.58 31.67
C ARG A 137 -33.23 8.23 31.15
N ALA A 138 -34.49 8.12 30.69
CA ALA A 138 -35.01 6.90 30.08
C ALA A 138 -34.30 6.59 28.74
N GLU A 139 -34.05 7.60 27.91
CA GLU A 139 -33.31 7.48 26.65
C GLU A 139 -31.84 7.10 26.89
N LEU A 140 -31.16 7.73 27.86
CA LEU A 140 -29.79 7.40 28.27
C LEU A 140 -29.70 5.94 28.76
N GLU A 141 -30.66 5.48 29.55
CA GLU A 141 -30.68 4.10 30.03
C GLU A 141 -31.03 3.10 28.91
N GLN A 142 -31.91 3.47 27.97
CA GLN A 142 -32.16 2.69 26.76
C GLN A 142 -30.92 2.61 25.85
N LEU A 143 -30.14 3.69 25.75
CA LEU A 143 -28.89 3.73 24.99
C LEU A 143 -27.79 2.91 25.66
N LYS A 144 -27.61 2.98 26.99
CA LYS A 144 -26.73 2.04 27.73
C LYS A 144 -27.12 0.58 27.49
N ASN A 145 -28.41 0.25 27.54
CA ASN A 145 -28.90 -1.11 27.29
C ASN A 145 -28.73 -1.55 25.83
N ARG A 146 -28.55 -0.62 24.88
CA ARG A 146 -28.13 -0.92 23.50
C ARG A 146 -26.60 -1.05 23.38
N LEU A 147 -25.86 -0.20 24.09
CA LEU A 147 -24.39 -0.21 24.13
C LEU A 147 -23.88 -1.52 24.74
N ALA A 148 -24.33 -1.90 25.94
CA ALA A 148 -23.95 -3.17 26.57
C ALA A 148 -24.28 -4.41 25.72
N LYS A 149 -25.34 -4.37 24.90
CA LYS A 149 -25.66 -5.43 23.92
C LYS A 149 -24.73 -5.43 22.71
N LYS A 150 -24.16 -4.28 22.35
CA LYS A 150 -23.12 -4.15 21.31
C LYS A 150 -21.75 -4.51 21.86
N ASP A 151 -21.42 -4.14 23.08
CA ASP A 151 -20.19 -4.52 23.77
C ASP A 151 -20.12 -6.04 23.92
N GLY A 152 -21.19 -6.71 24.38
CA GLY A 152 -21.27 -8.18 24.40
C GLY A 152 -21.29 -8.84 23.01
N GLN A 153 -21.70 -8.11 21.95
CA GLN A 153 -21.54 -8.58 20.57
C GLN A 153 -20.08 -8.46 20.11
N ILE A 154 -19.38 -7.38 20.49
CA ILE A 154 -17.96 -7.16 20.22
C ILE A 154 -17.12 -8.21 20.97
N GLU A 155 -17.34 -8.42 22.28
CA GLU A 155 -16.66 -9.44 23.08
C GLU A 155 -16.81 -10.84 22.46
N LYS A 156 -18.01 -11.17 21.94
CA LYS A 156 -18.25 -12.42 21.22
C LYS A 156 -17.44 -12.51 19.91
N MET A 157 -17.40 -11.45 19.11
CA MET A 157 -16.61 -11.40 17.88
C MET A 157 -15.10 -11.41 18.14
N GLU A 158 -14.62 -10.73 19.19
CA GLU A 158 -13.23 -10.80 19.64
C GLU A 158 -12.86 -12.20 20.10
N LYS A 159 -13.75 -12.90 20.81
CA LYS A 159 -13.54 -14.28 21.24
C LYS A 159 -13.51 -15.24 20.05
N GLU A 160 -14.37 -15.04 19.05
CA GLU A 160 -14.36 -15.79 17.80
C GLU A 160 -13.11 -15.50 16.96
N LEU A 161 -12.63 -14.26 16.95
CA LEU A 161 -11.38 -13.85 16.30
C LEU A 161 -10.16 -14.46 17.01
N ARG A 162 -10.08 -14.39 18.35
CA ARG A 162 -9.00 -15.06 19.11
C ARG A 162 -8.98 -16.57 18.88
N GLN A 163 -10.15 -17.23 18.83
CA GLN A 163 -10.24 -18.65 18.48
C GLN A 163 -9.87 -18.95 17.02
N HIS A 164 -10.04 -17.99 16.11
CA HIS A 164 -9.57 -18.10 14.73
C HIS A 164 -8.04 -17.94 14.66
N ASP A 165 -7.49 -16.96 15.37
CA ASP A 165 -6.05 -16.71 15.44
C ASP A 165 -5.30 -17.82 16.18
N GLU A 166 -5.88 -18.42 17.22
CA GLU A 166 -5.38 -19.63 17.88
C GLU A 166 -5.32 -20.82 16.89
N LYS A 167 -6.35 -21.01 16.05
CA LYS A 167 -6.35 -22.05 14.99
C LYS A 167 -5.37 -21.72 13.86
N LEU A 168 -5.21 -20.45 13.51
CA LEU A 168 -4.28 -19.99 12.48
C LEU A 168 -2.84 -20.17 12.97
N GLN A 169 -2.57 -19.83 14.23
CA GLN A 169 -1.29 -20.04 14.91
C GLN A 169 -1.01 -21.54 15.09
N GLN A 170 -2.00 -22.37 15.44
CA GLN A 170 -1.84 -23.83 15.52
C GLN A 170 -1.54 -24.46 14.15
N ASN A 171 -2.14 -23.97 13.06
CA ASN A 171 -1.74 -24.34 11.70
C ASN A 171 -0.34 -23.81 11.34
N GLN A 172 0.01 -22.62 11.78
CA GLN A 172 1.33 -22.03 11.57
C GLN A 172 2.42 -22.79 12.36
N ASP A 173 2.09 -23.36 13.51
CA ASP A 173 2.99 -24.18 14.32
C ASP A 173 3.05 -25.64 13.83
N LEU A 174 2.02 -26.13 13.13
CA LEU A 174 2.09 -27.32 12.27
C LEU A 174 2.94 -27.09 11.00
N LEU A 175 3.19 -25.84 10.62
CA LEU A 175 4.13 -25.46 9.53
C LEU A 175 5.53 -25.10 10.06
N LYS A 176 5.66 -24.65 11.32
CA LYS A 176 6.94 -24.28 11.98
C LYS A 176 7.60 -25.44 12.71
N LYS A 177 6.83 -26.41 13.24
CA LYS A 177 7.32 -27.79 13.32
C LYS A 177 7.44 -28.28 11.88
N GLY A 178 8.62 -28.06 11.29
CA GLY A 178 8.90 -28.55 9.95
C GLY A 178 8.62 -30.04 9.90
N CYS A 179 7.76 -30.44 8.96
CA CYS A 179 7.62 -31.83 8.51
C CYS A 179 9.05 -32.37 8.31
N SER A 180 9.41 -33.41 9.08
CA SER A 180 10.84 -33.71 9.30
C SER A 180 11.54 -34.04 7.98
N PRO A 181 12.88 -33.92 7.88
CA PRO A 181 13.59 -34.35 6.67
C PRO A 181 13.22 -35.78 6.24
N GLU A 182 12.95 -36.66 7.21
CA GLU A 182 12.51 -38.04 7.00
C GLU A 182 11.04 -38.14 6.57
N GLU A 183 10.13 -37.34 7.14
CA GLU A 183 8.72 -37.30 6.67
C GLU A 183 8.62 -36.71 5.25
N LEU A 184 9.39 -35.66 4.95
CA LEU A 184 9.45 -35.06 3.63
C LEU A 184 10.05 -36.03 2.62
N GLN A 185 11.12 -36.74 2.99
CA GLN A 185 11.71 -37.80 2.17
C GLN A 185 10.76 -38.99 2.00
N ALA A 186 10.04 -39.42 3.04
CA ALA A 186 9.03 -40.48 2.94
C ALA A 186 7.87 -40.08 2.01
N LYS A 187 7.46 -38.80 2.04
CA LYS A 187 6.45 -38.24 1.13
C LYS A 187 6.96 -38.17 -0.32
N ILE A 188 8.22 -37.80 -0.54
CA ILE A 188 8.89 -37.85 -1.85
C ILE A 188 8.95 -39.30 -2.36
N ASN A 189 9.40 -40.25 -1.54
CA ASN A 189 9.47 -41.67 -1.88
C ASN A 189 8.08 -42.24 -2.21
N SER A 190 7.05 -41.89 -1.44
CA SER A 190 5.65 -42.28 -1.71
C SER A 190 5.12 -41.69 -3.03
N MET A 191 5.47 -40.45 -3.37
CA MET A 191 5.13 -39.83 -4.65
C MET A 191 5.89 -40.48 -5.83
N GLN A 192 7.17 -40.81 -5.65
CA GLN A 192 7.97 -41.55 -6.64
C GLN A 192 7.40 -42.95 -6.89
N GLN A 193 7.02 -43.68 -5.84
CA GLN A 193 6.36 -44.98 -5.95
C GLN A 193 5.03 -44.86 -6.71
N LYS A 194 4.16 -43.91 -6.35
CA LYS A 194 2.89 -43.68 -7.07
C LYS A 194 3.09 -43.28 -8.54
N LEU A 195 4.15 -42.52 -8.85
CA LEU A 195 4.54 -42.22 -10.24
C LEU A 195 4.98 -43.49 -10.98
N PHE A 196 5.75 -44.37 -10.35
CA PHE A 196 6.18 -45.65 -10.93
C PHE A 196 5.00 -46.59 -11.17
N GLU A 197 4.10 -46.75 -10.18
CA GLU A 197 2.84 -47.49 -10.29
C GLU A 197 1.97 -46.95 -11.44
N THR A 198 1.83 -45.62 -11.55
CA THR A 198 1.06 -44.96 -12.62
C THR A 198 1.72 -45.17 -13.99
N ARG A 199 3.04 -45.11 -14.09
CA ARG A 199 3.82 -45.36 -15.32
C ARG A 199 3.67 -46.82 -15.77
N ASN A 200 3.72 -47.77 -14.83
CA ASN A 200 3.54 -49.18 -15.10
C ASN A 200 2.12 -49.47 -15.57
N LYS A 201 1.10 -48.91 -14.90
CA LYS A 201 -0.31 -49.03 -15.32
C LYS A 201 -0.59 -48.39 -16.68
N ASN A 202 0.06 -47.27 -17.02
CA ASN A 202 -0.01 -46.70 -18.36
C ASN A 202 0.61 -47.64 -19.42
N THR A 203 1.75 -48.26 -19.10
CA THR A 203 2.43 -49.23 -19.97
C THR A 203 1.61 -50.53 -20.16
N GLU A 204 0.94 -50.98 -19.10
CA GLU A 204 -0.02 -52.08 -19.14
C GLU A 204 -1.21 -51.73 -20.05
N LEU A 205 -1.84 -50.56 -19.87
CA LEU A 205 -2.94 -50.08 -20.72
C LEU A 205 -2.52 -49.92 -22.19
N GLN A 206 -1.31 -49.45 -22.48
CA GLN A 206 -0.76 -49.43 -23.84
C GLN A 206 -0.60 -50.84 -24.43
N THR A 207 -0.28 -51.83 -23.59
CA THR A 207 -0.12 -53.23 -24.01
C THR A 207 -1.49 -53.88 -24.25
N GLN A 208 -2.46 -53.64 -23.37
CA GLN A 208 -3.86 -54.04 -23.55
C GLN A 208 -4.47 -53.38 -24.81
N LEU A 209 -4.19 -52.09 -25.06
CA LEU A 209 -4.62 -51.39 -26.27
C LEU A 209 -4.02 -52.02 -27.55
N LYS A 210 -2.72 -52.33 -27.54
CA LYS A 210 -2.06 -53.04 -28.66
C LYS A 210 -2.62 -54.46 -28.86
N LEU A 211 -3.02 -55.15 -27.78
CA LEU A 211 -3.69 -56.45 -27.86
C LEU A 211 -5.09 -56.32 -28.47
N ALA A 212 -5.90 -55.35 -28.00
CA ALA A 212 -7.21 -55.07 -28.57
C ALA A 212 -7.14 -54.68 -30.06
N GLN A 213 -6.15 -53.88 -30.45
CA GLN A 213 -5.86 -53.56 -31.86
C GLN A 213 -5.54 -54.82 -32.68
N LYS A 214 -4.77 -55.78 -32.14
CA LYS A 214 -4.49 -57.07 -32.80
C LYS A 214 -5.75 -57.94 -32.91
N CYS A 215 -6.58 -58.02 -31.89
CA CYS A 215 -7.84 -58.77 -31.93
C CYS A 215 -8.78 -58.20 -33.00
N LEU A 216 -8.98 -56.87 -33.03
CA LEU A 216 -9.76 -56.18 -34.05
C LEU A 216 -9.18 -56.42 -35.46
N GLN A 217 -7.85 -56.37 -35.62
CA GLN A 217 -7.21 -56.68 -36.90
C GLN A 217 -7.46 -58.13 -37.33
N HIS A 218 -7.45 -59.09 -36.41
CA HIS A 218 -7.74 -60.50 -36.70
C HIS A 218 -9.22 -60.72 -37.09
N GLU A 219 -10.17 -60.03 -36.47
CA GLU A 219 -11.60 -60.06 -36.82
C GLU A 219 -11.87 -59.41 -38.18
N MET A 220 -11.18 -58.30 -38.49
CA MET A 220 -11.29 -57.56 -39.75
C MET A 220 -10.57 -58.25 -40.92
N GLY A 221 -9.54 -59.06 -40.65
CA GLY A 221 -8.75 -59.81 -41.63
C GLY A 221 -7.40 -59.16 -41.94
N GLU A 222 -6.42 -59.98 -42.31
CA GLU A 222 -5.01 -59.57 -42.47
C GLU A 222 -4.78 -58.48 -43.53
N SER A 223 -5.70 -58.31 -44.47
CA SER A 223 -5.66 -57.26 -45.50
C SER A 223 -5.98 -55.85 -44.99
N CYS A 224 -6.34 -55.67 -43.73
CA CYS A 224 -6.74 -54.38 -43.17
C CYS A 224 -5.75 -53.84 -42.12
N ASN A 225 -5.26 -52.61 -42.31
CA ASN A 225 -4.38 -51.92 -41.36
C ASN A 225 -5.12 -50.74 -40.73
N ILE A 226 -5.35 -50.80 -39.41
CA ILE A 226 -6.12 -49.83 -38.63
C ILE A 226 -5.56 -48.39 -38.77
N ASN A 227 -4.24 -48.23 -38.92
CA ASN A 227 -3.62 -46.91 -39.10
C ASN A 227 -3.96 -46.27 -40.45
N ILE A 228 -4.18 -47.08 -41.50
CA ILE A 228 -4.57 -46.59 -42.82
C ILE A 228 -6.03 -46.13 -42.79
N LEU A 229 -6.91 -46.85 -42.08
CA LEU A 229 -8.31 -46.42 -41.87
C LEU A 229 -8.38 -45.10 -41.10
N ALA A 230 -7.65 -44.96 -40.00
CA ALA A 230 -7.61 -43.74 -39.20
C ALA A 230 -7.22 -42.50 -40.03
N ASN A 231 -6.23 -42.65 -40.92
CA ASN A 231 -5.74 -41.55 -41.77
C ASN A 231 -6.63 -41.28 -43.00
N ASN A 232 -7.59 -42.15 -43.35
CA ASN A 232 -8.43 -42.02 -44.56
C ASN A 232 -9.94 -42.02 -44.24
N LEU A 233 -10.30 -41.63 -43.02
CA LEU A 233 -11.67 -41.72 -42.46
C LEU A 233 -12.76 -41.10 -43.35
N ASN A 234 -12.42 -40.06 -44.12
CA ASN A 234 -13.36 -39.30 -44.95
C ASN A 234 -13.49 -39.79 -46.42
N GLN A 235 -12.78 -40.87 -46.81
CA GLN A 235 -12.87 -41.46 -48.16
C GLN A 235 -13.24 -42.95 -48.15
N ALA A 236 -13.53 -43.49 -46.96
CA ALA A 236 -13.67 -44.92 -46.72
C ALA A 236 -15.14 -45.40 -46.79
N ASN A 237 -15.58 -45.94 -47.94
CA ASN A 237 -16.86 -46.65 -48.09
C ASN A 237 -16.90 -48.03 -47.36
N TRP A 238 -16.17 -48.18 -46.26
CA TRP A 238 -15.95 -49.44 -45.57
C TRP A 238 -17.09 -49.75 -44.59
N ARG A 239 -17.96 -50.69 -44.98
CA ARG A 239 -18.92 -51.33 -44.07
C ARG A 239 -18.26 -52.54 -43.41
N GLY A 240 -18.35 -52.65 -42.08
CA GLY A 240 -17.68 -53.70 -41.31
C GLY A 240 -18.15 -55.12 -41.65
N ARG A 241 -17.31 -56.12 -41.32
CA ARG A 241 -17.51 -57.54 -41.69
C ARG A 241 -18.90 -58.08 -41.30
N ALA A 242 -19.42 -57.74 -40.12
CA ALA A 242 -20.77 -58.12 -39.70
C ALA A 242 -21.86 -57.59 -40.65
N GLN A 243 -21.76 -56.32 -41.10
CA GLN A 243 -22.71 -55.73 -42.04
C GLN A 243 -22.61 -56.38 -43.43
N GLN A 244 -21.39 -56.75 -43.87
CA GLN A 244 -21.18 -57.50 -45.12
C GLN A 244 -21.81 -58.90 -45.03
N ILE A 245 -21.61 -59.61 -43.91
CA ILE A 245 -22.23 -60.93 -43.65
C ILE A 245 -23.75 -60.82 -43.64
N ILE A 246 -24.34 -59.81 -43.00
CA ILE A 246 -25.80 -59.57 -43.02
C ILE A 246 -26.28 -59.34 -44.46
N THR A 247 -25.58 -58.50 -45.23
CA THR A 247 -25.95 -58.21 -46.64
C THR A 247 -25.83 -59.45 -47.54
N LEU A 248 -24.81 -60.28 -47.33
CA LEU A 248 -24.64 -61.55 -48.06
C LEU A 248 -25.67 -62.59 -47.64
N THR A 249 -25.99 -62.70 -46.34
CA THR A 249 -27.03 -63.61 -45.83
C THR A 249 -28.40 -63.23 -46.37
N GLN A 250 -28.74 -61.93 -46.39
CA GLN A 250 -29.96 -61.42 -47.01
C GLN A 250 -30.01 -61.75 -48.52
N LYS A 251 -28.92 -61.56 -49.25
CA LYS A 251 -28.84 -61.98 -50.67
C LYS A 251 -28.98 -63.49 -50.86
N VAL A 252 -28.42 -64.31 -49.97
CA VAL A 252 -28.58 -65.77 -50.02
C VAL A 252 -30.02 -66.18 -49.71
N GLN A 253 -30.71 -65.50 -48.80
CA GLN A 253 -32.16 -65.70 -48.57
C GLN A 253 -32.99 -65.25 -49.77
N GLU A 254 -32.70 -64.08 -50.36
CA GLU A 254 -33.36 -63.58 -51.58
C GLU A 254 -33.17 -64.53 -52.77
N LEU A 255 -31.96 -65.06 -52.96
CA LEU A 255 -31.64 -66.03 -54.01
C LEU A 255 -32.29 -67.40 -53.76
N LYS A 256 -32.36 -67.86 -52.50
CA LYS A 256 -33.10 -69.09 -52.14
C LYS A 256 -34.60 -68.94 -52.41
N ALA A 257 -35.22 -67.85 -51.97
CA ALA A 257 -36.63 -67.58 -52.25
C ALA A 257 -36.90 -67.44 -53.76
N ARG A 258 -35.96 -66.89 -54.55
CA ARG A 258 -36.05 -66.93 -56.01
C ARG A 258 -35.96 -68.34 -56.57
N LEU A 259 -35.05 -69.18 -56.07
CA LEU A 259 -34.89 -70.57 -56.51
C LEU A 259 -36.16 -71.40 -56.22
N GLU A 260 -36.68 -71.29 -55.00
CA GLU A 260 -37.94 -71.91 -54.54
C GLU A 260 -39.11 -71.48 -55.45
N SER A 261 -39.24 -70.17 -55.73
CA SER A 261 -40.24 -69.66 -56.69
C SER A 261 -40.01 -70.04 -58.17
N TYR A 262 -38.87 -70.65 -58.49
CA TYR A 262 -38.55 -71.17 -59.82
C TYR A 262 -38.78 -72.68 -59.89
N GLU A 263 -38.49 -73.41 -58.81
CA GLU A 263 -38.77 -74.85 -58.66
C GLU A 263 -40.28 -75.12 -58.58
N ASP A 264 -41.05 -74.31 -57.86
CA ASP A 264 -42.53 -74.31 -57.89
C ASP A 264 -43.09 -74.14 -59.32
N ARG A 265 -42.38 -73.39 -60.18
CA ARG A 265 -42.77 -73.15 -61.59
C ARG A 265 -42.15 -74.15 -62.57
N ALA A 266 -41.25 -75.02 -62.10
CA ALA A 266 -40.66 -76.12 -62.86
C ALA A 266 -41.44 -77.43 -62.64
N ALA A 267 -42.01 -77.62 -61.44
CA ALA A 267 -42.91 -78.75 -61.14
C ALA A 267 -44.11 -78.82 -62.10
N ASP A 268 -44.64 -77.65 -62.51
CA ASP A 268 -45.75 -77.48 -63.45
C ASP A 268 -45.36 -77.73 -64.94
N ARG A 269 -44.15 -78.28 -65.19
CA ARG A 269 -43.61 -78.60 -66.53
C ARG A 269 -42.98 -80.01 -66.60
N ALA A 270 -43.40 -80.92 -65.72
CA ALA A 270 -42.79 -82.25 -65.58
C ALA A 270 -43.39 -83.35 -66.49
N GLU A 271 -43.76 -83.03 -67.74
CA GLU A 271 -44.19 -84.03 -68.73
C GLU A 271 -43.45 -83.86 -70.07
N TYR A 272 -43.07 -84.99 -70.67
CA TYR A 272 -42.22 -85.16 -71.86
C TYR A 272 -40.69 -84.93 -71.68
N ALA A 273 -39.96 -86.04 -71.61
CA ALA A 273 -38.50 -86.19 -71.76
C ALA A 273 -38.20 -86.83 -73.17
N PRO A 274 -36.98 -87.23 -73.61
CA PRO A 274 -35.77 -87.54 -72.80
C PRO A 274 -34.35 -87.32 -73.42
N VAL A 275 -33.35 -87.78 -72.65
CA VAL A 275 -31.94 -88.18 -72.96
C VAL A 275 -30.85 -87.13 -73.31
N PRO A 276 -29.57 -87.38 -72.94
CA PRO A 276 -28.67 -86.29 -72.51
C PRO A 276 -27.21 -86.30 -73.03
N LEU A 277 -26.66 -85.09 -73.22
CA LEU A 277 -25.23 -84.75 -73.23
C LEU A 277 -25.10 -83.37 -72.55
N GLY A 278 -24.04 -83.01 -71.82
CA GLY A 278 -22.76 -83.68 -71.59
C GLY A 278 -21.62 -82.67 -71.76
N CYS A 279 -20.73 -82.58 -70.77
CA CYS A 279 -19.58 -81.64 -70.65
C CYS A 279 -19.89 -80.21 -70.17
N ASP A 280 -19.02 -79.72 -69.28
CA ASP A 280 -18.95 -78.35 -68.77
C ASP A 280 -18.47 -77.34 -69.82
N LEU A 281 -18.91 -76.08 -69.70
CA LEU A 281 -18.10 -74.95 -70.15
C LEU A 281 -18.43 -73.65 -69.39
N ASP A 282 -17.52 -73.25 -68.50
CA ASP A 282 -17.53 -71.99 -67.77
C ASP A 282 -16.87 -70.88 -68.62
N LEU A 283 -17.59 -69.78 -68.92
CA LEU A 283 -17.16 -68.58 -69.68
C LEU A 283 -18.37 -67.59 -69.67
N VAL A 284 -18.28 -66.26 -69.55
CA VAL A 284 -17.21 -65.27 -69.79
C VAL A 284 -17.37 -64.07 -68.82
N SER A 285 -16.27 -63.44 -68.36
CA SER A 285 -16.00 -61.97 -68.47
C SER A 285 -15.05 -61.44 -67.38
N GLY A 286 -13.97 -60.74 -67.77
CA GLY A 286 -13.03 -60.13 -66.80
C GLY A 286 -11.63 -59.76 -67.32
N ASN A 287 -11.54 -58.81 -68.26
CA ASN A 287 -10.36 -57.99 -68.62
C ASN A 287 -8.92 -58.57 -68.61
N ARG A 288 -8.36 -58.70 -69.83
CA ARG A 288 -6.93 -58.47 -70.13
C ARG A 288 -6.53 -57.01 -69.85
N SER A 289 -5.27 -56.59 -69.70
CA SER A 289 -3.95 -57.27 -69.62
C SER A 289 -2.86 -56.26 -69.26
N HIS A 290 -1.89 -56.60 -68.40
CA HIS A 290 -0.49 -56.09 -68.47
C HIS A 290 0.45 -56.87 -67.53
N TYR A 291 1.24 -57.82 -68.05
CA TYR A 291 2.72 -57.75 -68.08
C TYR A 291 3.30 -58.90 -68.92
N ALA A 292 4.63 -58.95 -69.07
CA ALA A 292 5.32 -59.84 -70.01
C ALA A 292 5.96 -61.10 -69.37
N SER A 293 5.95 -62.19 -70.12
CA SER A 293 6.99 -63.24 -70.25
C SER A 293 6.71 -63.91 -71.60
N SER A 294 7.64 -64.06 -72.55
CA SER A 294 9.01 -64.58 -72.48
C SER A 294 9.06 -66.08 -72.19
N GLU A 295 8.75 -66.88 -73.22
CA GLU A 295 9.40 -68.18 -73.39
C GLU A 295 9.50 -68.54 -74.88
N ARG A 296 10.30 -69.56 -75.20
CA ARG A 296 10.66 -69.98 -76.58
C ARG A 296 10.25 -71.43 -76.79
N LEU A 297 9.98 -71.84 -78.04
CA LEU A 297 10.53 -73.03 -78.74
C LEU A 297 9.66 -73.44 -79.96
N GLY A 298 10.30 -74.06 -80.97
CA GLY A 298 9.66 -74.77 -82.08
C GLY A 298 9.08 -73.89 -83.22
N GLY A 299 9.31 -74.14 -84.52
CA GLY A 299 10.20 -75.09 -85.18
C GLY A 299 9.48 -76.12 -86.06
N GLY A 300 9.74 -76.09 -87.38
CA GLY A 300 9.01 -76.84 -88.42
C GLY A 300 8.15 -75.88 -89.26
N ASP A 301 8.47 -75.45 -90.48
CA ASP A 301 9.14 -76.02 -91.68
C ASP A 301 8.12 -76.50 -92.74
N GLY A 302 8.51 -76.38 -94.02
CA GLY A 302 7.63 -76.37 -95.19
C GLY A 302 7.17 -74.94 -95.53
N GLY A 303 7.53 -74.31 -96.66
CA GLY A 303 8.34 -74.78 -97.80
C GLY A 303 7.59 -74.56 -99.12
N THR A 304 8.29 -74.07 -100.16
CA THR A 304 7.75 -73.73 -101.51
C THR A 304 6.65 -72.65 -101.57
N THR A 305 6.50 -71.83 -102.63
CA THR A 305 7.28 -71.61 -103.87
C THR A 305 7.47 -70.12 -104.15
N THR A 306 8.59 -69.74 -104.76
CA THR A 306 8.75 -68.44 -105.43
C THR A 306 7.89 -68.34 -106.69
N ALA A 307 7.09 -67.28 -106.84
CA ALA A 307 6.46 -66.92 -108.11
C ALA A 307 6.34 -65.38 -108.25
N SER A 308 7.24 -64.77 -109.01
CA SER A 308 7.08 -63.38 -109.46
C SER A 308 6.12 -63.35 -110.65
N PHE A 309 5.02 -62.60 -110.55
CA PHE A 309 4.07 -62.44 -111.65
C PHE A 309 3.63 -60.98 -111.83
N ASP A 310 4.57 -60.14 -112.25
CA ASP A 310 4.25 -58.78 -112.69
C ASP A 310 3.75 -58.79 -114.15
N ARG A 311 2.42 -58.74 -114.36
CA ARG A 311 1.84 -58.56 -115.70
C ARG A 311 0.51 -57.79 -115.68
N PHE A 312 0.63 -56.46 -115.74
CA PHE A 312 -0.31 -55.52 -116.35
C PHE A 312 -1.82 -55.67 -116.04
N THR A 313 -2.24 -55.14 -114.88
CA THR A 313 -3.59 -54.57 -114.69
C THR A 313 -3.47 -53.11 -114.24
N PRO A 314 -3.64 -52.11 -115.14
CA PRO A 314 -3.42 -50.69 -114.81
C PRO A 314 -4.26 -50.17 -113.63
N GLY A 315 -5.45 -50.73 -113.40
CA GLY A 315 -6.28 -50.41 -112.24
C GLY A 315 -5.65 -50.81 -110.90
N VAL A 316 -4.94 -51.95 -110.85
CA VAL A 316 -4.37 -52.49 -109.60
C VAL A 316 -3.15 -51.68 -109.15
N ARG A 317 -2.24 -51.32 -110.06
CA ARG A 317 -1.14 -50.39 -109.70
C ARG A 317 -1.66 -49.01 -109.27
N LYS A 318 -2.76 -48.52 -109.89
CA LYS A 318 -3.36 -47.24 -109.51
C LYS A 318 -4.01 -47.29 -108.12
N SER A 319 -4.73 -48.37 -107.78
CA SER A 319 -5.28 -48.54 -106.43
C SER A 319 -4.19 -48.81 -105.39
N GLU A 320 -3.13 -49.55 -105.74
CA GLU A 320 -1.99 -49.79 -104.85
C GLU A 320 -1.23 -48.50 -104.52
N ILE A 321 -0.92 -47.65 -105.52
CA ILE A 321 -0.25 -46.36 -105.29
C ILE A 321 -1.13 -45.44 -104.43
N LEU A 322 -2.44 -45.39 -104.68
CA LEU A 322 -3.37 -44.64 -103.84
C LEU A 322 -3.47 -45.21 -102.41
N HIS A 323 -3.37 -46.53 -102.25
CA HIS A 323 -3.34 -47.18 -100.94
C HIS A 323 -2.04 -46.88 -100.19
N ARG A 324 -0.88 -46.99 -100.83
CA ARG A 324 0.43 -46.61 -100.26
C ARG A 324 0.45 -45.14 -99.84
N ALA A 325 0.00 -44.23 -100.70
CA ALA A 325 -0.11 -42.80 -100.36
C ALA A 325 -1.08 -42.53 -99.19
N LYS A 326 -2.18 -43.30 -99.08
CA LYS A 326 -3.09 -43.22 -97.93
C LYS A 326 -2.45 -43.77 -96.64
N VAL A 327 -1.69 -44.87 -96.73
CA VAL A 327 -0.93 -45.43 -95.58
C VAL A 327 0.11 -44.42 -95.11
N GLU A 328 0.95 -43.89 -96.01
CA GLU A 328 1.92 -42.83 -95.67
C GLU A 328 1.27 -41.58 -95.06
N SER A 329 0.07 -41.22 -95.51
CA SER A 329 -0.70 -40.10 -94.93
C SER A 329 -1.16 -40.41 -93.50
N LEU A 330 -1.66 -41.63 -93.26
CA LEU A 330 -2.06 -42.10 -91.94
C LEU A 330 -0.86 -42.27 -91.00
N GLU A 331 0.29 -42.71 -91.50
CA GLU A 331 1.54 -42.79 -90.73
C GLU A 331 2.03 -41.40 -90.31
N LYS A 332 1.98 -40.41 -91.22
CA LYS A 332 2.28 -39.00 -90.91
C LYS A 332 1.28 -38.41 -89.89
N GLU A 333 0.00 -38.78 -89.99
CA GLU A 333 -1.03 -38.39 -89.02
C GLU A 333 -0.80 -39.03 -87.64
N ILE A 334 -0.49 -40.33 -87.58
CA ILE A 334 -0.12 -41.05 -86.36
C ILE A 334 1.10 -40.41 -85.68
N LEU A 335 2.16 -40.09 -86.44
CA LEU A 335 3.35 -39.41 -85.91
C LEU A 335 3.02 -38.01 -85.39
N SER A 336 2.17 -37.24 -86.09
CA SER A 336 1.69 -35.93 -85.64
C SER A 336 0.89 -36.02 -84.34
N LEU A 337 -0.03 -36.99 -84.24
CA LEU A 337 -0.83 -37.23 -83.03
C LEU A 337 0.04 -37.72 -81.86
N GLN A 338 1.05 -38.55 -82.11
CA GLN A 338 2.03 -38.96 -81.10
C GLN A 338 2.85 -37.77 -80.58
N ALA A 339 3.33 -36.89 -81.47
CA ALA A 339 4.06 -35.69 -81.09
C ALA A 339 3.20 -34.71 -80.27
N GLN A 340 1.95 -34.49 -80.68
CA GLN A 340 0.99 -33.67 -79.92
C GLN A 340 0.69 -34.28 -78.54
N LEU A 341 0.52 -35.60 -78.46
CA LEU A 341 0.25 -36.29 -77.20
C LEU A 341 1.44 -36.18 -76.22
N GLU A 342 2.68 -36.25 -76.71
CA GLU A 342 3.86 -36.04 -75.88
C GLU A 342 4.04 -34.56 -75.48
N GLU A 343 3.72 -33.61 -76.36
CA GLU A 343 3.68 -32.19 -76.00
C GLU A 343 2.66 -31.91 -74.87
N GLN A 344 1.49 -32.55 -74.91
CA GLN A 344 0.47 -32.44 -73.86
C GLN A 344 0.89 -33.16 -72.55
N ARG A 345 1.66 -34.26 -72.63
CA ARG A 345 2.32 -34.86 -71.45
C ARG A 345 3.32 -33.88 -70.83
N GLY A 346 4.15 -33.23 -71.64
CA GLY A 346 5.09 -32.19 -71.20
C GLY A 346 4.40 -31.00 -70.51
N LYS A 347 3.35 -30.44 -71.13
CA LYS A 347 2.49 -29.38 -70.54
C LYS A 347 1.88 -29.83 -69.21
N THR A 348 1.36 -31.06 -69.15
CA THR A 348 0.79 -31.65 -67.93
C THR A 348 1.83 -31.79 -66.82
N LEU A 349 3.07 -32.19 -67.14
CA LEU A 349 4.16 -32.31 -66.17
C LEU A 349 4.58 -30.93 -65.64
N ALA A 350 4.75 -29.93 -66.52
CA ALA A 350 5.06 -28.55 -66.13
C ALA A 350 3.98 -27.95 -65.21
N LEU A 351 2.70 -28.19 -65.51
CA LEU A 351 1.58 -27.78 -64.64
C LEU A 351 1.58 -28.53 -63.30
N LYS A 352 1.93 -29.81 -63.26
CA LYS A 352 2.09 -30.57 -61.99
C LYS A 352 3.22 -30.02 -61.13
N VAL A 353 4.37 -29.71 -61.71
CA VAL A 353 5.51 -29.10 -60.99
C VAL A 353 5.11 -27.72 -60.47
N ARG A 354 4.50 -26.86 -61.30
CA ARG A 354 4.02 -25.53 -60.86
C ARG A 354 3.00 -25.61 -59.72
N ASN A 355 2.05 -26.54 -59.79
CA ASN A 355 1.09 -26.75 -58.69
C ASN A 355 1.78 -27.25 -57.41
N LYS A 356 2.79 -28.14 -57.51
CA LYS A 356 3.57 -28.59 -56.35
C LYS A 356 4.29 -27.41 -55.69
N THR A 357 5.00 -26.56 -56.46
CA THR A 357 5.68 -25.36 -55.94
C THR A 357 4.69 -24.38 -55.30
N LEU A 358 3.59 -24.07 -55.97
CA LEU A 358 2.55 -23.18 -55.41
C LEU A 358 1.93 -23.73 -54.12
N ASN A 359 1.75 -25.05 -54.01
CA ASN A 359 1.23 -25.68 -52.81
C ASN A 359 2.26 -25.75 -51.67
N GLU A 360 3.55 -25.91 -52.00
CA GLU A 360 4.65 -25.76 -51.04
C GLU A 360 4.75 -24.32 -50.52
N ASP A 361 4.63 -23.32 -51.39
CA ASP A 361 4.65 -21.90 -51.01
C ASP A 361 3.41 -21.51 -50.20
N MET A 362 2.22 -21.98 -50.58
CA MET A 362 0.99 -21.85 -49.78
C MET A 362 1.17 -22.40 -48.36
N ASN A 363 1.80 -23.58 -48.22
CA ASN A 363 2.11 -24.15 -46.92
C ASN A 363 3.15 -23.33 -46.13
N LYS A 364 4.19 -22.78 -46.79
CA LYS A 364 5.16 -21.86 -46.14
C LYS A 364 4.47 -20.61 -45.62
N TYR A 365 3.59 -19.99 -46.41
CA TYR A 365 2.82 -18.81 -45.99
C TYR A 365 1.84 -19.14 -44.86
N LYS A 366 1.24 -20.33 -44.86
CA LYS A 366 0.38 -20.79 -43.76
C LYS A 366 1.17 -21.00 -42.46
N MET A 367 2.36 -21.60 -42.50
CA MET A 367 3.23 -21.71 -41.32
C MET A 367 3.63 -20.32 -40.81
N ARG A 368 4.07 -19.42 -41.70
CA ARG A 368 4.39 -18.02 -41.37
C ARG A 368 3.23 -17.25 -40.77
N PHE A 369 2.00 -17.53 -41.20
CA PHE A 369 0.79 -16.92 -40.63
C PHE A 369 0.60 -17.37 -39.17
N ASN A 370 0.61 -18.68 -38.92
CA ASN A 370 0.50 -19.25 -37.58
C ASN A 370 1.61 -18.73 -36.64
N GLU A 371 2.86 -18.66 -37.11
CA GLU A 371 4.00 -18.12 -36.35
C GLU A 371 3.78 -16.66 -35.89
N LEU A 372 3.17 -15.84 -36.75
CA LEU A 372 2.84 -14.44 -36.44
C LEU A 372 1.59 -14.30 -35.56
N GLU A 373 0.64 -15.22 -35.67
CA GLU A 373 -0.55 -15.31 -34.80
C GLU A 373 -0.13 -15.67 -33.36
N GLU A 374 0.67 -16.73 -33.17
CA GLU A 374 1.25 -17.12 -31.88
C GLU A 374 2.13 -16.00 -31.27
N GLN A 375 2.92 -15.30 -32.08
CA GLN A 375 3.70 -14.15 -31.62
C GLN A 375 2.81 -12.97 -31.18
N THR A 376 1.68 -12.75 -31.85
CA THR A 376 0.72 -11.71 -31.51
C THR A 376 0.03 -12.01 -30.17
N ASP A 377 -0.39 -13.26 -29.96
CA ASP A 377 -0.94 -13.72 -28.69
C ASP A 377 0.07 -13.60 -27.54
N PHE A 378 1.33 -14.02 -27.73
CA PHE A 378 2.37 -13.86 -26.72
C PHE A 378 2.60 -12.39 -26.35
N ASN A 379 2.62 -11.50 -27.35
CA ASN A 379 2.73 -10.06 -27.12
C ASN A 379 1.53 -9.51 -26.34
N GLY A 380 0.30 -9.92 -26.67
CA GLY A 380 -0.91 -9.56 -25.95
C GLY A 380 -0.90 -10.02 -24.48
N VAL A 381 -0.53 -11.28 -24.23
CA VAL A 381 -0.37 -11.84 -22.87
C VAL A 381 0.71 -11.10 -22.08
N ASN A 382 1.83 -10.74 -22.71
CA ASN A 382 2.90 -9.97 -22.06
C ASN A 382 2.46 -8.53 -21.72
N ILE A 383 1.77 -7.84 -22.64
CA ILE A 383 1.19 -6.51 -22.39
C ILE A 383 0.19 -6.56 -21.23
N ASN A 384 -0.73 -7.52 -21.23
CA ASN A 384 -1.70 -7.72 -20.15
C ASN A 384 -0.99 -7.99 -18.82
N THR A 385 0.04 -8.85 -18.80
CA THR A 385 0.83 -9.17 -17.61
C THR A 385 1.59 -7.95 -17.06
N MET A 386 2.08 -7.05 -17.92
CA MET A 386 2.71 -5.79 -17.50
C MET A 386 1.67 -4.80 -16.96
N ASN A 387 0.52 -4.66 -17.62
CA ASN A 387 -0.59 -3.84 -17.15
C ASN A 387 -1.07 -4.29 -15.77
N ASP A 388 -1.22 -5.60 -15.55
CA ASP A 388 -1.60 -6.19 -14.27
C ASP A 388 -0.61 -5.85 -13.15
N LYS A 389 0.69 -5.91 -13.43
CA LYS A 389 1.75 -5.52 -12.48
C LYS A 389 1.67 -4.02 -12.16
N LEU A 390 1.45 -3.17 -13.15
CA LEU A 390 1.30 -1.73 -12.97
C LEU A 390 0.02 -1.37 -12.18
N ASN A 391 -1.10 -2.05 -12.46
CA ASN A 391 -2.36 -1.92 -11.73
C ASN A 391 -2.17 -2.27 -10.24
N ARG A 392 -1.52 -3.42 -9.96
CA ARG A 392 -1.21 -3.86 -8.59
C ARG A 392 -0.28 -2.88 -7.86
N GLN A 393 0.73 -2.33 -8.54
CA GLN A 393 1.59 -1.30 -7.98
C GLN A 393 0.80 -0.02 -7.66
N ARG A 394 -0.04 0.49 -8.58
CA ARG A 394 -0.88 1.66 -8.31
C ARG A 394 -1.73 1.44 -7.06
N ILE A 395 -2.48 0.34 -7.01
CA ILE A 395 -3.34 -0.02 -5.86
C ILE A 395 -2.52 -0.12 -4.56
N GLN A 396 -1.28 -0.63 -4.61
CA GLN A 396 -0.40 -0.69 -3.44
C GLN A 396 0.15 0.68 -3.00
N PHE A 397 0.31 1.66 -3.90
CA PHE A 397 0.64 3.04 -3.53
C PHE A 397 -0.59 3.81 -3.05
N GLU A 398 -1.73 3.63 -3.72
CA GLU A 398 -3.03 4.23 -3.41
C GLU A 398 -3.49 3.83 -2.00
N GLY A 399 -3.50 2.53 -1.68
CA GLY A 399 -3.78 2.02 -0.34
C GLY A 399 -2.84 2.58 0.74
N ARG A 400 -1.51 2.62 0.49
CA ARG A 400 -0.56 3.22 1.45
C ARG A 400 -0.75 4.73 1.66
N LEU A 401 -1.25 5.45 0.66
CA LEU A 401 -1.61 6.86 0.81
C LEU A 401 -2.89 7.01 1.65
N ASP A 402 -3.86 6.11 1.50
CA ASP A 402 -5.09 6.09 2.31
C ASP A 402 -4.84 5.64 3.76
N ASP A 403 -4.02 4.62 3.99
CA ASP A 403 -3.53 4.24 5.31
C ASP A 403 -2.88 5.44 6.03
N MET A 404 -1.99 6.15 5.33
CA MET A 404 -1.30 7.34 5.85
C MET A 404 -2.24 8.54 6.07
N ARG A 405 -3.29 8.70 5.25
CA ARG A 405 -4.36 9.70 5.45
C ARG A 405 -5.18 9.36 6.71
N SER A 406 -5.59 8.11 6.87
CA SER A 406 -6.33 7.64 8.03
C SER A 406 -5.53 7.79 9.32
N GLU A 407 -4.24 7.47 9.29
CA GLU A 407 -3.35 7.66 10.44
C GLU A 407 -3.13 9.15 10.77
N MET A 408 -2.96 10.01 9.75
CA MET A 408 -2.85 11.46 9.96
C MET A 408 -4.12 12.06 10.59
N ILE A 409 -5.31 11.57 10.19
CA ILE A 409 -6.59 11.94 10.83
C ILE A 409 -6.60 11.47 12.29
N ARG A 410 -6.29 10.20 12.56
CA ARG A 410 -6.28 9.61 13.91
C ARG A 410 -5.34 10.36 14.87
N VAL A 411 -4.12 10.64 14.44
CA VAL A 411 -3.12 11.42 15.20
C VAL A 411 -3.57 12.87 15.41
N THR A 412 -4.27 13.47 14.43
CA THR A 412 -4.83 14.82 14.58
C THR A 412 -5.96 14.85 15.60
N GLU A 413 -6.86 13.86 15.60
CA GLU A 413 -7.95 13.74 16.58
C GLU A 413 -7.43 13.47 18.00
N GLU A 414 -6.43 12.59 18.15
CA GLU A 414 -5.76 12.29 19.43
C GLU A 414 -5.03 13.51 20.01
N ARG A 415 -4.29 14.24 19.16
CA ARG A 415 -3.66 15.52 19.52
C ARG A 415 -4.68 16.56 19.95
N ASP A 416 -5.81 16.65 19.25
CA ASP A 416 -6.86 17.62 19.55
C ASP A 416 -7.67 17.27 20.80
N LEU A 417 -7.84 15.99 21.11
CA LEU A 417 -8.37 15.52 22.39
C LEU A 417 -7.40 15.86 23.54
N SER A 418 -6.12 15.55 23.37
CA SER A 418 -5.06 15.83 24.35
C SER A 418 -4.92 17.33 24.64
N ARG A 419 -5.07 18.18 23.62
CA ARG A 419 -5.08 19.63 23.77
C ARG A 419 -6.25 20.10 24.64
N ARG A 420 -7.48 19.62 24.37
CA ARG A 420 -8.66 19.98 25.19
C ARG A 420 -8.51 19.56 26.65
N GLN A 421 -7.95 18.37 26.92
CA GLN A 421 -7.65 17.91 28.27
C GLN A 421 -6.61 18.80 28.98
N MET A 422 -5.60 19.27 28.26
CA MET A 422 -4.61 20.22 28.79
C MET A 422 -5.23 21.60 29.08
N GLU A 423 -6.10 22.09 28.20
CA GLU A 423 -6.87 23.33 28.38
C GLU A 423 -7.80 23.25 29.61
N GLU A 424 -8.51 22.13 29.79
CA GLU A 424 -9.40 21.85 30.93
C GLU A 424 -8.61 21.79 32.26
N LEU A 425 -7.51 21.03 32.31
CA LEU A 425 -6.64 20.95 33.49
C LEU A 425 -5.99 22.30 33.82
N SER A 426 -5.60 23.08 32.81
CA SER A 426 -5.06 24.43 33.00
C SER A 426 -6.12 25.40 33.55
N GLY A 427 -7.38 25.31 33.09
CA GLY A 427 -8.49 26.08 33.63
C GLY A 427 -8.77 25.74 35.10
N MET A 428 -8.85 24.44 35.42
CA MET A 428 -9.05 23.96 36.78
C MET A 428 -7.91 24.35 37.72
N HIS A 429 -6.66 24.34 37.25
CA HIS A 429 -5.51 24.84 38.01
C HIS A 429 -5.62 26.35 38.30
N LEU A 430 -6.06 27.15 37.32
CA LEU A 430 -6.23 28.60 37.49
C LEU A 430 -7.38 28.94 38.46
N GLU A 431 -8.47 28.18 38.43
CA GLU A 431 -9.57 28.30 39.41
C GLU A 431 -9.08 27.96 40.81
N LEU A 432 -8.42 26.80 41.00
CA LEU A 432 -7.83 26.39 42.28
C LEU A 432 -6.82 27.43 42.81
N GLN A 433 -5.95 27.96 41.96
CA GLN A 433 -5.00 29.02 42.34
C GLN A 433 -5.72 30.30 42.78
N THR A 434 -6.84 30.64 42.14
CA THR A 434 -7.68 31.80 42.50
C THR A 434 -8.36 31.58 43.86
N VAL A 435 -8.89 30.38 44.11
CA VAL A 435 -9.47 30.01 45.41
C VAL A 435 -8.42 30.04 46.51
N VAL A 436 -7.21 29.52 46.28
CA VAL A 436 -6.09 29.59 47.24
C VAL A 436 -5.77 31.05 47.59
N LYS A 437 -5.56 31.92 46.60
CA LYS A 437 -5.32 33.35 46.83
C LYS A 437 -6.44 34.04 47.63
N GLN A 438 -7.70 33.69 47.38
CA GLN A 438 -8.83 34.19 48.18
C GLN A 438 -8.80 33.68 49.64
N LYS A 439 -8.40 32.42 49.86
CA LYS A 439 -8.22 31.87 51.21
C LYS A 439 -7.05 32.52 51.94
N ASP A 440 -5.94 32.81 51.26
CA ASP A 440 -4.78 33.50 51.86
C ASP A 440 -5.15 34.90 52.35
N VAL A 441 -5.89 35.69 51.54
CA VAL A 441 -6.41 37.01 51.95
C VAL A 441 -7.38 36.89 53.14
N ALA A 442 -8.26 35.88 53.14
CA ALA A 442 -9.16 35.64 54.26
C ALA A 442 -8.40 35.22 55.55
N MET A 443 -7.37 34.39 55.43
CA MET A 443 -6.50 34.03 56.55
C MET A 443 -5.74 35.24 57.10
N ALA A 444 -5.21 36.11 56.23
CA ALA A 444 -4.54 37.35 56.67
C ALA A 444 -5.48 38.26 57.47
N SER A 445 -6.73 38.48 57.00
CA SER A 445 -7.73 39.26 57.74
C SER A 445 -8.15 38.60 59.07
N LEU A 446 -8.18 37.27 59.14
CA LEU A 446 -8.43 36.55 60.40
C LEU A 446 -7.23 36.64 61.36
N GLN A 447 -6.00 36.56 60.88
CA GLN A 447 -4.79 36.76 61.68
C GLN A 447 -4.69 38.19 62.21
N GLU A 448 -5.09 39.19 61.44
CA GLU A 448 -5.19 40.58 61.89
C GLU A 448 -6.25 40.75 63.00
N LYS A 449 -7.43 40.15 62.84
CA LYS A 449 -8.47 40.12 63.88
C LYS A 449 -8.01 39.39 65.14
N ILE A 450 -7.27 38.29 65.01
CA ILE A 450 -6.66 37.58 66.14
C ILE A 450 -5.64 38.48 66.83
N LYS A 451 -4.71 39.11 66.11
CA LYS A 451 -3.74 40.07 66.69
C LYS A 451 -4.42 41.23 67.41
N LYS A 452 -5.51 41.77 66.86
CA LYS A 452 -6.32 42.80 67.52
C LYS A 452 -6.96 42.27 68.80
N LEU A 453 -7.64 41.12 68.74
CA LEU A 453 -8.25 40.49 69.93
C LEU A 453 -7.20 40.13 70.98
N GLU A 454 -5.99 39.72 70.59
CA GLU A 454 -4.86 39.53 71.49
C GLU A 454 -4.37 40.84 72.11
N MET A 455 -4.35 41.95 71.37
CA MET A 455 -4.04 43.27 71.93
C MET A 455 -5.11 43.75 72.89
N ASP A 456 -6.38 43.63 72.52
CA ASP A 456 -7.54 43.99 73.35
C ASP A 456 -7.56 43.12 74.62
N LEU A 457 -7.34 41.81 74.50
CA LEU A 457 -7.18 40.88 75.62
C LEU A 457 -5.93 41.16 76.46
N ARG A 458 -4.82 41.62 75.87
CA ARG A 458 -3.60 42.01 76.59
C ARG A 458 -3.75 43.34 77.33
N ALA A 459 -4.57 44.27 76.82
CA ALA A 459 -4.97 45.48 77.53
C ALA A 459 -5.92 45.16 78.68
N LEU A 460 -6.97 44.35 78.43
CA LEU A 460 -7.89 43.86 79.45
C LEU A 460 -7.17 43.06 80.53
N SER A 461 -6.24 42.16 80.17
CA SER A 461 -5.41 41.42 81.11
C SER A 461 -4.31 42.25 81.76
N GLY A 462 -3.91 43.40 81.20
CA GLY A 462 -3.12 44.40 81.92
C GLY A 462 -3.87 44.95 83.14
N GLY A 463 -5.15 45.30 82.97
CA GLY A 463 -6.03 45.70 84.08
C GLY A 463 -6.47 44.52 84.97
N PHE A 464 -6.77 43.37 84.39
CA PHE A 464 -7.25 42.19 85.09
C PHE A 464 -6.14 41.44 85.83
N LEU A 465 -4.86 41.52 85.44
CA LEU A 465 -3.73 41.08 86.28
C LEU A 465 -3.53 42.01 87.50
N PHE A 466 -3.95 43.27 87.41
CA PHE A 466 -4.02 44.16 88.57
C PHE A 466 -5.20 43.76 89.49
N SER A 467 -6.36 43.44 88.91
CA SER A 467 -7.57 42.97 89.62
C SER A 467 -7.45 41.55 90.21
N CYS A 468 -6.73 40.64 89.56
CA CYS A 468 -6.51 39.27 90.02
C CYS A 468 -5.52 39.13 91.18
N ARG A 469 -4.97 40.23 91.70
CA ARG A 469 -4.39 40.23 93.05
C ARG A 469 -5.45 40.08 94.15
N GLU A 470 -6.71 40.40 93.86
CA GLU A 470 -7.81 40.41 94.84
C GLU A 470 -8.62 39.09 94.90
N PHE A 471 -8.63 38.30 93.81
CA PHE A 471 -9.50 37.11 93.68
C PHE A 471 -8.79 35.77 93.94
N ARG A 472 -9.55 34.82 94.51
CA ARG A 472 -9.03 33.66 95.23
C ARG A 472 -8.81 32.43 94.35
N LYS A 473 -8.02 31.48 94.85
CA LYS A 473 -7.28 30.48 94.04
C LYS A 473 -8.05 29.23 93.61
N GLU A 474 -9.29 29.03 94.06
CA GLU A 474 -9.94 27.71 94.01
C GLU A 474 -10.65 27.43 92.68
N GLU A 475 -11.31 28.43 92.07
CA GLU A 475 -12.09 28.25 90.83
C GLU A 475 -11.20 27.99 89.58
N PHE A 476 -9.95 28.48 89.59
CA PHE A 476 -9.03 28.31 88.46
C PHE A 476 -8.47 26.89 88.32
N VAL A 477 -8.48 26.07 89.37
CA VAL A 477 -7.91 24.71 89.34
C VAL A 477 -8.68 23.83 88.34
N GLY A 478 -10.01 23.79 88.44
CA GLY A 478 -10.85 23.00 87.53
C GLY A 478 -10.77 23.45 86.06
N ILE A 479 -10.49 24.74 85.81
CA ILE A 479 -10.28 25.26 84.44
C ILE A 479 -8.92 24.81 83.90
N LEU A 480 -7.86 24.85 84.72
CA LEU A 480 -6.53 24.36 84.34
C LEU A 480 -6.54 22.85 84.10
N ASP A 481 -7.20 22.08 84.96
CA ASP A 481 -7.36 20.62 84.79
C ASP A 481 -8.12 20.29 83.49
N ALA A 482 -9.20 21.02 83.19
CA ALA A 482 -9.96 20.85 81.94
C ALA A 482 -9.12 21.17 80.69
N LEU A 483 -8.35 22.27 80.71
CA LEU A 483 -7.46 22.64 79.60
C LEU A 483 -6.30 21.66 79.43
N GLU A 484 -5.77 21.11 80.51
CA GLU A 484 -4.75 20.05 80.46
C GLU A 484 -5.35 18.74 79.90
N VAL A 485 -6.60 18.40 80.22
CA VAL A 485 -7.31 17.27 79.58
C VAL A 485 -7.50 17.51 78.07
N GLU A 486 -8.00 18.67 77.64
CA GLU A 486 -8.16 18.97 76.21
C GLU A 486 -6.82 18.93 75.45
N LYS A 487 -5.76 19.51 76.03
CA LYS A 487 -4.38 19.44 75.51
C LYS A 487 -3.91 18.00 75.33
N ASN A 488 -4.12 17.13 76.33
CA ASN A 488 -3.75 15.71 76.23
C ASN A 488 -4.58 14.97 75.16
N GLN A 489 -5.86 15.31 75.00
CA GLN A 489 -6.73 14.74 73.99
C GLN A 489 -6.37 15.21 72.56
N LEU A 490 -5.94 16.46 72.40
CA LEU A 490 -5.36 17.00 71.16
C LEU A 490 -4.01 16.37 70.81
N MET A 491 -3.14 16.10 71.80
CA MET A 491 -1.91 15.33 71.58
C MET A 491 -2.23 13.90 71.10
N LEU A 492 -3.21 13.22 71.69
CA LEU A 492 -3.61 11.88 71.29
C LEU A 492 -4.20 11.86 69.86
N LEU A 493 -5.01 12.85 69.50
CA LEU A 493 -5.51 13.02 68.13
C LEU A 493 -4.36 13.27 67.14
N THR A 494 -3.40 14.14 67.50
CA THR A 494 -2.23 14.45 66.68
C THR A 494 -1.37 13.20 66.45
N LYS A 495 -1.13 12.39 67.50
CA LYS A 495 -0.44 11.09 67.40
C LYS A 495 -1.17 10.14 66.47
N THR A 496 -2.49 10.00 66.64
CA THR A 496 -3.33 9.10 65.82
C THR A 496 -3.34 9.51 64.35
N LEU A 497 -3.36 10.82 64.06
CA LEU A 497 -3.26 11.35 62.69
C LEU A 497 -1.87 11.14 62.09
N GLY A 498 -0.80 11.28 62.88
CA GLY A 498 0.58 10.98 62.47
C GLY A 498 0.77 9.50 62.12
N GLU A 499 0.33 8.60 63.00
CA GLU A 499 0.34 7.15 62.76
C GLU A 499 -0.44 6.80 61.49
N ARG A 500 -1.64 7.35 61.31
CA ARG A 500 -2.45 7.12 60.11
C ARG A 500 -1.75 7.63 58.84
N LEU A 501 -1.16 8.82 58.88
CA LEU A 501 -0.44 9.41 57.74
C LEU A 501 0.79 8.56 57.35
N GLU A 502 1.48 7.96 58.32
CA GLU A 502 2.59 7.04 58.06
C GLU A 502 2.10 5.69 57.47
N THR A 503 0.93 5.19 57.89
CA THR A 503 0.31 4.02 57.22
C THR A 503 -0.17 4.30 55.80
N GLU A 504 -0.46 5.55 55.42
CA GLU A 504 -0.77 5.90 54.03
C GLU A 504 0.51 6.12 53.19
N ARG A 505 1.58 6.70 53.77
CA ARG A 505 2.91 6.79 53.13
C ARG A 505 3.43 5.41 52.73
N THR A 506 3.49 4.48 53.67
CA THR A 506 3.98 3.11 53.43
C THR A 506 3.16 2.35 52.38
N LYS A 507 1.85 2.57 52.29
CA LYS A 507 1.01 2.05 51.18
C LYS A 507 1.35 2.71 49.84
N ASN A 508 1.51 4.03 49.83
CA ASN A 508 1.85 4.79 48.63
C ASN A 508 3.23 4.38 48.08
N ASP A 509 4.22 4.19 48.94
CA ASP A 509 5.56 3.75 48.55
C ASP A 509 5.55 2.32 48.00
N ALA A 510 4.78 1.41 48.63
CA ALA A 510 4.56 0.06 48.09
C ALA A 510 3.84 0.07 46.73
N ALA A 511 2.87 0.96 46.53
CA ALA A 511 2.21 1.15 45.22
C ALA A 511 3.19 1.70 44.17
N GLN A 512 4.03 2.67 44.54
CA GLN A 512 5.05 3.26 43.67
C GLN A 512 6.12 2.23 43.28
N GLU A 513 6.51 1.34 44.19
CA GLU A 513 7.43 0.23 43.91
C GLU A 513 6.82 -0.76 42.89
N GLN A 514 5.52 -1.08 43.00
CA GLN A 514 4.82 -1.90 42.01
C GLN A 514 4.72 -1.20 40.65
N ILE A 515 4.45 0.12 40.62
CA ILE A 515 4.49 0.92 39.39
C ILE A 515 5.90 0.89 38.76
N GLY A 516 6.96 0.96 39.56
CA GLY A 516 8.35 0.79 39.10
C GLY A 516 8.63 -0.59 38.49
N LYS A 517 8.16 -1.66 39.15
CA LYS A 517 8.25 -3.05 38.66
C LYS A 517 7.51 -3.23 37.32
N LEU A 518 6.33 -2.62 37.19
CA LEU A 518 5.54 -2.63 35.95
C LEU A 518 6.21 -1.83 34.82
N LYS A 519 6.70 -0.61 35.07
CA LYS A 519 7.49 0.16 34.08
C LYS A 519 8.72 -0.62 33.59
N SER A 520 9.45 -1.24 34.51
CA SER A 520 10.60 -2.10 34.18
C SER A 520 10.21 -3.37 33.41
N ARG A 521 8.96 -3.85 33.52
CA ARG A 521 8.43 -4.94 32.68
C ARG A 521 8.04 -4.43 31.29
N ILE A 522 7.41 -3.26 31.19
CA ILE A 522 7.03 -2.61 29.93
C ILE A 522 8.27 -2.38 29.06
N SER A 523 9.33 -1.76 29.56
CA SER A 523 10.51 -1.50 28.70
C SER A 523 11.29 -2.76 28.29
N ARG A 524 11.17 -3.87 29.03
CA ARG A 524 11.67 -5.18 28.56
C ARG A 524 10.80 -5.81 27.46
N LEU A 525 9.54 -5.39 27.31
CA LEU A 525 8.70 -5.73 26.16
C LEU A 525 8.96 -4.78 24.99
N GLU A 526 9.13 -3.47 25.22
CA GLU A 526 9.49 -2.46 24.20
C GLU A 526 10.83 -2.77 23.51
N VAL A 527 11.81 -3.34 24.22
CA VAL A 527 13.05 -3.85 23.61
C VAL A 527 12.77 -5.07 22.72
N LYS A 528 12.02 -6.06 23.23
CA LYS A 528 11.67 -7.27 22.45
C LYS A 528 10.86 -6.98 21.20
N ILE A 529 9.95 -5.99 21.25
CA ILE A 529 9.19 -5.54 20.07
C ILE A 529 10.15 -4.99 19.02
N ARG A 530 11.06 -4.08 19.40
CA ARG A 530 12.07 -3.52 18.49
C ARG A 530 13.04 -4.54 17.93
N ASP A 531 13.34 -5.63 18.65
CA ASP A 531 14.18 -6.71 18.12
C ASP A 531 13.41 -7.64 17.17
N LEU A 532 12.11 -7.85 17.38
CA LEU A 532 11.24 -8.56 16.44
C LEU A 532 10.98 -7.74 15.16
N GLU A 533 10.84 -6.41 15.27
CA GLU A 533 10.75 -5.48 14.14
C GLU A 533 12.01 -5.55 13.27
N LYS A 534 13.21 -5.52 13.86
CA LYS A 534 14.48 -5.70 13.14
C LYS A 534 14.57 -7.03 12.40
N GLU A 535 14.23 -8.16 13.04
CA GLU A 535 14.26 -9.45 12.33
C GLU A 535 13.17 -9.52 11.25
N LEU A 536 12.01 -8.89 11.42
CA LEU A 536 10.99 -8.78 10.37
C LEU A 536 11.52 -7.99 9.16
N ASP A 537 12.21 -6.87 9.37
CA ASP A 537 12.86 -6.10 8.30
C ASP A 537 13.96 -6.91 7.61
N VAL A 538 14.83 -7.57 8.37
CA VAL A 538 15.86 -8.47 7.85
C VAL A 538 15.26 -9.64 7.07
N GLN A 539 14.12 -10.20 7.48
CA GLN A 539 13.38 -11.21 6.72
C GLN A 539 12.70 -10.62 5.47
N SER A 540 12.26 -9.37 5.51
CA SER A 540 11.77 -8.66 4.32
C SER A 540 12.90 -8.48 3.30
N ASP A 541 14.12 -8.15 3.74
CA ASP A 541 15.28 -7.95 2.87
C ASP A 541 15.90 -9.27 2.38
N LYS A 542 15.90 -10.32 3.20
CA LYS A 542 16.17 -11.70 2.76
C LYS A 542 15.22 -12.07 1.61
N LYS A 543 13.91 -11.83 1.74
CA LYS A 543 12.91 -12.05 0.68
C LYS A 543 13.16 -11.17 -0.56
N LYS A 544 13.40 -9.86 -0.41
CA LYS A 544 13.74 -8.93 -1.52
C LYS A 544 15.05 -9.30 -2.23
N ARG A 545 16.01 -9.93 -1.54
CA ARG A 545 17.25 -10.45 -2.14
C ARG A 545 16.99 -11.74 -2.91
N THR A 546 16.28 -12.70 -2.30
CA THR A 546 15.90 -13.96 -2.96
C THR A 546 15.06 -13.72 -4.22
N GLN A 547 14.11 -12.78 -4.18
CA GLN A 547 13.33 -12.38 -5.36
C GLN A 547 14.23 -11.84 -6.47
N ARG A 548 15.14 -10.89 -6.16
CA ARG A 548 16.10 -10.35 -7.15
C ARG A 548 17.01 -11.43 -7.74
N MET A 549 17.41 -12.43 -6.96
CA MET A 549 18.18 -13.58 -7.47
C MET A 549 17.34 -14.47 -8.39
N ALA A 550 16.07 -14.72 -8.06
CA ALA A 550 15.15 -15.48 -8.92
C ALA A 550 14.82 -14.74 -10.23
N ASP A 551 14.63 -13.41 -10.17
CA ASP A 551 14.42 -12.55 -11.34
C ASP A 551 15.65 -12.55 -12.25
N TYR A 552 16.85 -12.50 -11.68
CA TYR A 552 18.13 -12.55 -12.42
C TYR A 552 18.41 -13.93 -13.05
N ALA A 553 18.13 -15.02 -12.32
CA ALA A 553 18.18 -16.36 -12.90
C ALA A 553 17.16 -16.53 -14.04
N SER A 554 15.99 -15.90 -13.91
CA SER A 554 14.95 -15.90 -14.94
C SER A 554 15.30 -15.07 -16.17
N SER A 555 16.05 -13.96 -16.03
CA SER A 555 16.51 -13.15 -17.18
C SER A 555 17.65 -13.84 -17.94
N LEU A 556 18.60 -14.45 -17.24
CA LEU A 556 19.62 -15.34 -17.83
C LEU A 556 18.98 -16.51 -18.59
N SER A 557 17.99 -17.17 -17.98
CA SER A 557 17.23 -18.26 -18.63
C SER A 557 16.52 -17.81 -19.92
N ARG A 558 16.15 -16.52 -20.02
CA ARG A 558 15.53 -15.91 -21.22
C ARG A 558 16.53 -15.42 -22.27
N THR A 559 17.82 -15.34 -21.97
CA THR A 559 18.87 -14.97 -22.94
C THR A 559 19.54 -16.18 -23.61
N SER A 560 19.34 -17.39 -23.08
CA SER A 560 19.98 -18.62 -23.55
C SER A 560 19.24 -19.30 -24.73
N LEU A 561 18.95 -18.57 -25.80
CA LEU A 561 18.48 -19.12 -27.09
C LEU A 561 19.25 -18.51 -28.28
N ASN A 562 20.58 -18.67 -28.27
CA ASN A 562 21.41 -18.87 -29.47
C ASN A 562 22.87 -19.14 -29.05
N GLY A 563 23.23 -20.40 -28.84
CA GLY A 563 24.61 -20.79 -28.52
C GLY A 563 24.72 -22.24 -28.05
N SER A 564 25.38 -23.09 -28.82
CA SER A 564 25.73 -24.45 -28.39
C SER A 564 27.13 -24.47 -27.81
N ILE A 565 27.22 -24.49 -26.48
CA ILE A 565 28.33 -24.87 -25.59
C ILE A 565 27.64 -25.19 -24.25
N GLY A 566 28.01 -26.20 -23.46
CA GLY A 566 29.20 -27.05 -23.55
C GLY A 566 29.85 -27.19 -22.18
N SER A 567 29.16 -27.90 -21.27
CA SER A 567 29.68 -28.50 -20.03
C SER A 567 30.74 -27.70 -19.22
N PHE A 568 30.29 -26.82 -18.32
CA PHE A 568 31.09 -26.40 -17.15
C PHE A 568 30.24 -26.28 -15.88
N SER A 569 30.18 -27.35 -15.10
CA SER A 569 29.71 -27.31 -13.71
C SER A 569 30.90 -27.10 -12.78
N PHE A 570 30.96 -25.96 -12.08
CA PHE A 570 31.99 -25.72 -11.07
C PHE A 570 31.61 -26.43 -9.76
N GLU A 571 32.25 -27.57 -9.49
CA GLU A 571 31.98 -28.37 -8.30
C GLU A 571 32.70 -27.79 -7.07
N ASN A 572 32.06 -26.85 -6.39
CA ASN A 572 32.57 -26.28 -5.14
C ASN A 572 32.29 -27.22 -3.95
N GLN A 573 33.12 -28.26 -3.81
CA GLN A 573 33.18 -29.07 -2.59
C GLN A 573 33.80 -28.24 -1.44
N SER A 574 32.97 -27.45 -0.74
CA SER A 574 33.31 -26.92 0.58
C SER A 574 32.57 -27.70 1.66
N GLN A 575 33.34 -28.32 2.56
CA GLN A 575 32.84 -29.27 3.55
C GLN A 575 32.09 -28.56 4.67
N TYR A 576 30.84 -28.96 4.91
CA TYR A 576 30.23 -28.86 6.24
C TYR A 576 29.65 -30.23 6.62
N GLN A 577 30.41 -30.96 7.45
CA GLN A 577 29.95 -32.21 8.06
C GLN A 577 28.93 -31.87 9.15
N SER A 578 27.65 -32.03 8.85
CA SER A 578 26.57 -31.98 9.84
C SER A 578 26.61 -33.23 10.73
N ILE A 579 27.58 -33.30 11.64
CA ILE A 579 27.63 -34.34 12.68
C ILE A 579 26.45 -34.12 13.61
N ASN A 580 25.61 -35.15 13.76
CA ASN A 580 24.52 -35.19 14.71
C ASN A 580 24.59 -36.52 15.48
N THR A 581 24.07 -36.56 16.71
CA THR A 581 24.39 -37.54 17.79
C THR A 581 25.82 -37.37 18.38
N LEU A 582 26.07 -37.58 19.68
CA LEU A 582 25.31 -38.26 20.73
C LEU A 582 24.98 -37.38 21.97
N SER A 583 24.06 -37.88 22.80
CA SER A 583 23.87 -37.47 24.19
C SER A 583 24.89 -38.13 25.14
N SER A 584 25.45 -37.35 26.07
CA SER A 584 25.99 -37.88 27.34
C SER A 584 26.08 -36.77 28.41
N SER A 585 26.39 -37.17 29.65
CA SER A 585 26.28 -36.34 30.86
C SER A 585 27.55 -35.55 31.20
N GLY A 586 27.35 -34.26 31.55
CA GLY A 586 28.28 -33.49 32.39
C GLY A 586 29.40 -32.74 31.65
N GLN A 587 29.88 -31.66 32.31
CA GLN A 587 30.79 -30.58 31.85
C GLN A 587 30.08 -29.34 31.30
N SER A 588 30.01 -28.29 32.12
CA SER A 588 29.27 -27.03 31.86
C SER A 588 30.15 -25.90 31.30
N GLU A 589 31.25 -26.25 30.63
CA GLU A 589 32.34 -25.32 30.30
C GLU A 589 32.54 -25.05 28.79
N PRO A 590 32.42 -26.03 27.85
CA PRO A 590 32.63 -25.78 26.42
C PRO A 590 31.76 -24.65 25.85
N ARG A 591 30.49 -24.62 26.31
CA ARG A 591 29.48 -23.65 25.86
C ARG A 591 29.81 -22.20 26.20
N ILE A 592 30.67 -21.95 27.19
CA ILE A 592 31.12 -20.59 27.55
C ILE A 592 32.19 -20.11 26.57
N GLU A 593 33.13 -20.98 26.20
CA GLU A 593 34.18 -20.63 25.24
C GLU A 593 33.60 -20.49 23.81
N ASP A 594 32.63 -21.32 23.43
CA ASP A 594 31.85 -21.15 22.19
C ASP A 594 31.13 -19.78 22.13
N LEU A 595 30.50 -19.37 23.23
CA LEU A 595 29.82 -18.07 23.36
C LEU A 595 30.80 -16.90 23.35
N LYS A 596 31.97 -17.06 23.97
CA LYS A 596 33.05 -16.06 24.00
C LYS A 596 33.66 -15.85 22.61
N ASN A 597 33.93 -16.92 21.87
CA ASN A 597 34.41 -16.87 20.49
C ASN A 597 33.35 -16.25 19.55
N HIS A 598 32.06 -16.58 19.74
CA HIS A 598 30.96 -15.88 19.04
C HIS A 598 30.87 -14.38 19.39
N LEU A 599 31.14 -13.99 20.63
CA LEU A 599 31.16 -12.60 21.06
C LEU A 599 32.37 -11.85 20.47
N GLU A 600 33.53 -12.50 20.38
CA GLU A 600 34.75 -11.98 19.75
C GLU A 600 34.54 -11.72 18.25
N LEU A 601 34.06 -12.72 17.51
CA LEU A 601 33.65 -12.58 16.10
C LEU A 601 32.54 -11.54 15.88
N ALA A 602 31.63 -11.37 16.84
CA ALA A 602 30.62 -10.31 16.79
C ALA A 602 31.23 -8.91 17.01
N ASN A 603 32.20 -8.79 17.92
CA ASN A 603 32.92 -7.53 18.19
C ASN A 603 33.81 -7.13 17.01
N GLU A 604 34.61 -8.05 16.43
CA GLU A 604 35.40 -7.79 15.22
C GLU A 604 34.51 -7.29 14.07
N LYS A 605 33.35 -7.93 13.89
CA LYS A 605 32.37 -7.56 12.88
C LYS A 605 31.72 -6.21 13.16
N ILE A 606 31.52 -5.83 14.42
CA ILE A 606 31.08 -4.47 14.79
C ILE A 606 32.18 -3.45 14.44
N THR A 607 33.43 -3.70 14.83
CA THR A 607 34.57 -2.82 14.50
C THR A 607 34.70 -2.58 13.00
N MET A 608 34.74 -3.65 12.19
CA MET A 608 34.84 -3.55 10.73
C MET A 608 33.63 -2.84 10.09
N LEU A 609 32.43 -2.97 10.66
CA LEU A 609 31.26 -2.22 10.20
C LEU A 609 31.29 -0.74 10.61
N THR A 610 31.86 -0.41 11.78
CA THR A 610 32.10 0.97 12.22
C THR A 610 33.17 1.64 11.37
N GLU A 611 34.34 1.04 11.18
CA GLU A 611 35.41 1.55 10.30
C GLU A 611 34.90 1.82 8.88
N LYS A 612 34.07 0.92 8.35
CA LYS A 612 33.44 1.06 7.04
C LYS A 612 32.36 2.16 7.00
N LEU A 613 31.62 2.37 8.09
CA LEU A 613 30.66 3.46 8.22
C LEU A 613 31.39 4.81 8.28
N ASP A 614 32.49 4.90 9.03
CA ASP A 614 33.31 6.10 9.15
C ASP A 614 33.95 6.46 7.80
N TYR A 615 34.52 5.48 7.09
CA TYR A 615 35.06 5.68 5.73
C TYR A 615 34.00 6.23 4.76
N VAL A 616 32.81 5.63 4.72
CA VAL A 616 31.70 6.10 3.84
C VAL A 616 31.18 7.47 4.28
N THR A 617 31.19 7.75 5.59
CA THR A 617 30.80 9.07 6.12
C THR A 617 31.79 10.17 5.73
N GLU A 618 33.10 9.88 5.75
CA GLU A 618 34.12 10.84 5.32
C GLU A 618 34.16 11.01 3.80
N GLU A 619 33.96 9.94 3.02
CA GLU A 619 33.75 10.03 1.57
C GLU A 619 32.57 10.97 1.24
N LYS A 620 31.43 10.81 1.93
CA LYS A 620 30.26 11.67 1.73
C LYS A 620 30.44 13.11 2.26
N ARG A 621 31.31 13.31 3.25
CA ARG A 621 31.76 14.65 3.69
C ARG A 621 32.65 15.32 2.63
N ALA A 622 33.55 14.56 2.00
CA ALA A 622 34.38 15.05 0.90
C ALA A 622 33.55 15.41 -0.34
N ASP A 623 32.59 14.57 -0.74
CA ASP A 623 31.63 14.85 -1.81
C ASP A 623 30.87 16.18 -1.58
N ALA A 624 30.33 16.36 -0.36
CA ALA A 624 29.57 17.55 0.01
C ALA A 624 30.44 18.82 -0.05
N LYS A 625 31.70 18.74 0.39
CA LYS A 625 32.66 19.84 0.31
C LYS A 625 33.04 20.18 -1.14
N LEU A 626 33.27 19.18 -1.99
CA LEU A 626 33.55 19.38 -3.41
C LEU A 626 32.35 20.03 -4.14
N PHE A 627 31.13 19.65 -3.78
CA PHE A 627 29.91 20.28 -4.29
C PHE A 627 29.78 21.74 -3.84
N GLU A 628 30.04 22.04 -2.56
CA GLU A 628 30.06 23.42 -2.04
C GLU A 628 31.11 24.28 -2.73
N GLU A 629 32.32 23.77 -2.95
CA GLU A 629 33.38 24.44 -3.70
C GLU A 629 32.97 24.71 -5.15
N THR A 630 32.40 23.70 -5.83
CA THR A 630 31.89 23.82 -7.21
C THR A 630 30.78 24.88 -7.32
N MET A 631 29.86 24.93 -6.35
CA MET A 631 28.78 25.91 -6.29
C MET A 631 29.32 27.33 -6.01
N ASN A 632 30.30 27.47 -5.12
CA ASN A 632 30.95 28.75 -4.84
C ASN A 632 31.78 29.26 -6.04
N ASN A 633 32.50 28.39 -6.74
CA ASN A 633 33.22 28.74 -7.97
C ASN A 633 32.25 29.20 -9.06
N SER A 634 31.14 28.46 -9.26
CA SER A 634 30.07 28.85 -10.19
C SER A 634 29.46 30.22 -9.85
N LYS A 635 29.22 30.48 -8.56
CA LYS A 635 28.71 31.76 -8.04
C LYS A 635 29.70 32.91 -8.28
N THR A 636 31.00 32.68 -8.11
CA THR A 636 32.06 33.66 -8.40
C THR A 636 32.09 33.99 -9.90
N ILE A 637 32.11 32.99 -10.78
CA ILE A 637 32.06 33.18 -12.24
C ILE A 637 30.84 34.00 -12.66
N ILE A 638 29.66 33.71 -12.10
CA ILE A 638 28.42 34.47 -12.36
C ILE A 638 28.56 35.92 -11.87
N LEU A 639 29.08 36.15 -10.66
CA LEU A 639 29.27 37.50 -10.11
C LEU A 639 30.27 38.31 -10.93
N ASP A 640 31.38 37.71 -11.38
CA ASP A 640 32.39 38.40 -12.17
C ASP A 640 31.93 38.64 -13.61
N THR A 641 31.14 37.74 -14.19
CA THR A 641 30.43 37.99 -15.46
C THR A 641 29.47 39.19 -15.34
N ILE A 642 28.75 39.31 -14.21
CA ILE A 642 27.84 40.44 -13.95
C ILE A 642 28.61 41.76 -13.72
N LYS A 643 29.80 41.72 -13.11
CA LYS A 643 30.69 42.89 -12.99
C LYS A 643 31.19 43.33 -14.36
N ALA A 644 31.78 42.41 -15.14
CA ALA A 644 32.28 42.68 -16.49
C ALA A 644 31.19 43.25 -17.41
N ALA A 645 29.97 42.72 -17.35
CA ALA A 645 28.81 43.23 -18.08
C ALA A 645 28.33 44.62 -17.62
N ARG A 646 28.67 45.06 -16.41
CA ARG A 646 28.41 46.43 -15.90
C ARG A 646 29.56 47.40 -16.19
N GLU A 647 30.79 46.91 -16.26
CA GLU A 647 31.98 47.70 -16.54
C GLU A 647 32.21 47.91 -18.06
N GLY A 648 31.68 47.03 -18.91
CA GLY A 648 31.68 47.13 -20.39
C GLY A 648 30.81 48.25 -20.99
N GLY A 649 30.61 49.36 -20.28
CA GLY A 649 29.66 50.43 -20.59
C GLY A 649 30.12 51.51 -21.58
N ILE A 650 30.82 51.14 -22.67
CA ILE A 650 31.19 51.99 -23.83
C ILE A 650 32.15 53.17 -23.52
N PRO A 651 33.34 53.18 -24.15
CA PRO A 651 33.65 54.31 -25.04
C PRO A 651 33.97 53.89 -26.49
N SER A 652 33.96 54.90 -27.37
CA SER A 652 33.93 54.82 -28.83
C SER A 652 35.27 54.49 -29.53
N SER A 653 35.17 53.75 -30.64
CA SER A 653 35.90 53.91 -31.93
C SER A 653 37.44 53.85 -31.96
N ILE A 654 37.99 52.98 -32.83
CA ILE A 654 38.88 53.35 -33.97
C ILE A 654 39.25 52.09 -34.79
N ASN A 655 39.54 52.25 -36.09
CA ASN A 655 39.94 51.19 -37.02
C ASN A 655 41.35 50.62 -36.75
N SER A 656 41.56 49.35 -37.11
CA SER A 656 42.82 48.85 -37.71
C SER A 656 42.55 47.56 -38.50
N GLU A 657 43.42 47.24 -39.45
CA GLU A 657 43.31 46.08 -40.35
C GLU A 657 44.22 44.89 -39.88
N GLN A 658 44.29 43.88 -40.75
CA GLN A 658 45.39 42.90 -40.93
C GLN A 658 45.30 41.48 -40.29
N THR A 659 45.07 40.53 -41.21
CA THR A 659 45.79 39.25 -41.39
C THR A 659 45.89 38.22 -40.26
N ALA A 660 45.11 37.15 -40.44
CA ALA A 660 45.50 35.73 -40.43
C ALA A 660 46.82 35.29 -39.74
N SER A 661 46.70 34.31 -38.84
CA SER A 661 47.62 33.15 -38.75
C SER A 661 46.93 31.95 -38.07
N GLU A 662 47.50 30.76 -38.23
CA GLU A 662 46.90 29.45 -37.96
C GLU A 662 47.19 28.90 -36.55
N SER A 663 46.63 27.72 -36.24
CA SER A 663 47.04 26.79 -35.17
C SER A 663 46.69 27.18 -33.73
N SER A 664 46.66 26.27 -32.75
CA SER A 664 46.85 24.81 -32.79
C SER A 664 45.91 24.09 -31.81
N ILE A 665 45.72 22.79 -32.06
CA ILE A 665 45.27 21.82 -31.04
C ILE A 665 46.27 21.81 -29.89
N HIS A 666 45.78 21.80 -28.64
CA HIS A 666 46.18 20.76 -27.69
C HIS A 666 45.05 20.35 -26.74
#